data_AF-A0AAD7UEE4-F1
#
_entry.id   AF-A0AAD7UEE4-F1
#
_cell.length_a   1.000
_cell.length_b   1.000
_cell.length_c   1.000
_cell.angle_alpha   90.00
_cell.angle_beta   90.00
_cell.angle_gamma   90.00
#
_symmetry.space_group_name_H-M   'P 1'
#
loop_
_entity.id
_entity.type
_entity.pdbx_description
1 polymer ?
#
loop_
_entity_poly.entity_id
_entity_poly.type
_entity_poly.pdbx_seq_one_letter_code
_entity_poly.pdbx_strand_id
1 'polypeptide(L)'
;MRRLFFSVWAAAASRSVVDILASTPPSPPEVVLSLPVVKEDGTTVGMLEVSAGDEPADAVAAFCVVHDLPAWFRRAMVESVCASHACGRRRGLVFESAVMSPDGDMELPPGKLSVWDDEEPVAAIEKFLAQAEQLVKQNRSKWERRRDAMTKERDAQLAVAAANDGARAKPRRDAALAKVNEANSRLAAHALEEPPNFSAVSWFRDRLVSHVCGLRGVACATGRRPLPELPITVDNSGKPVGVVRAYEGDEAVDVAYQFAIRHKLNTPEFRRSLFDYLCAHGGLSCARTRALAFSRPVADVLGNPLLRGWPAFEVWDGEEPVDAALAYAHRFGLGLPERAALTAAACAAVKCERGNAVVFKFPVHEGGQDKGNVELFEDQLPADAVYDFCRRAKYLQPKYTDLGVRASLHADFCAAYNRSTIENYGHPLDDQAQASCDEGPSSAREDLFKLEFTVSDLNYELRFYDDDFPSDCRVERPVVFSAETASSSSSSSSSSSSSSSSSSSSSSSENASNQCGEETRHLRAAAAFCGRILPPPPGCEASLAPAIASQVARAERRRYEMTSPFGYDYYLPLRELRDADNATLRRAYFRELGPLPLALRRSRRNATELNETVRAAVVPANRAARRALAAARGQRSVLNNTLDTILADLGRLRDELVDGANLDDVGALEIRLATLLVQLAASEAVLDTLANDLDRADALLGENTHVLNLTEVLLNDTRPQFSLLETKSRVLKEAYTTFSDRTKRETHDKPCEKIFGACCAKETENGGKDIKCGGDFDNA
;
A
#
# COMPACT_ATOMS: atom_id res chain seq x y z
N MET A 1 18.10 -54.89 20.67
CA MET A 1 16.72 -55.42 20.80
C MET A 1 15.63 -54.37 20.53
N ARG A 2 15.67 -53.15 21.09
CA ARG A 2 14.67 -52.08 20.80
C ARG A 2 14.51 -51.67 19.32
N ARG A 3 15.54 -51.84 18.46
CA ARG A 3 15.42 -51.58 17.00
C ARG A 3 14.84 -52.75 16.18
N LEU A 4 14.88 -53.98 16.70
CA LEU A 4 14.39 -55.19 16.00
C LEU A 4 12.89 -55.43 16.22
N PHE A 5 12.32 -54.95 17.33
CA PHE A 5 10.86 -54.93 17.55
C PHE A 5 10.14 -53.89 16.67
N PHE A 6 10.85 -52.86 16.20
CA PHE A 6 10.27 -51.75 15.43
C PHE A 6 9.87 -52.13 14.00
N SER A 7 10.62 -53.01 13.35
CA SER A 7 10.32 -53.47 11.99
C SER A 7 9.10 -54.40 11.92
N VAL A 8 8.76 -55.06 13.03
CA VAL A 8 7.58 -55.95 13.12
C VAL A 8 6.31 -55.17 13.46
N TRP A 9 6.40 -54.11 14.28
CA TRP A 9 5.26 -53.27 14.66
C TRP A 9 4.75 -52.38 13.50
N ALA A 10 5.66 -51.82 12.69
CA ALA A 10 5.28 -51.02 11.52
C ALA A 10 4.56 -51.81 10.42
N ALA A 11 4.73 -53.14 10.39
CA ALA A 11 4.04 -54.03 9.45
C ALA A 11 2.70 -54.57 9.98
N ALA A 12 2.40 -54.42 11.27
CA ALA A 12 1.23 -55.02 11.91
C ALA A 12 0.16 -54.02 12.41
N ALA A 13 0.47 -52.72 12.52
CA ALA A 13 -0.42 -51.72 13.13
C ALA A 13 -0.87 -50.57 12.21
N SER A 14 -0.46 -50.53 10.94
CA SER A 14 -1.08 -49.64 9.95
C SER A 14 -2.24 -50.37 9.29
N ARG A 15 -3.39 -50.45 9.97
CA ARG A 15 -4.65 -50.60 9.25
C ARG A 15 -5.32 -49.23 9.24
N SER A 16 -5.12 -48.52 8.13
CA SER A 16 -6.01 -47.41 7.78
C SER A 16 -7.44 -47.96 7.67
N VAL A 17 -8.48 -47.13 7.75
CA VAL A 17 -9.86 -47.52 7.40
C VAL A 17 -9.92 -48.23 6.03
N VAL A 18 -8.91 -48.00 5.17
CA VAL A 18 -8.69 -48.68 3.89
C VAL A 18 -8.28 -50.17 4.02
N ASP A 19 -7.58 -50.60 5.08
CA ASP A 19 -7.03 -51.96 5.21
C ASP A 19 -7.88 -52.93 6.05
N ILE A 20 -8.94 -52.46 6.73
CA ILE A 20 -9.89 -53.33 7.44
C ILE A 20 -10.77 -54.14 6.45
N LEU A 21 -10.72 -53.86 5.15
CA LEU A 21 -11.54 -54.49 4.12
C LEU A 21 -10.95 -55.79 3.51
N ALA A 22 -9.85 -56.35 4.04
CA ALA A 22 -9.11 -57.44 3.38
C ALA A 22 -9.22 -58.85 4.02
N SER A 23 -10.28 -59.15 4.78
CA SER A 23 -10.63 -60.54 5.12
C SER A 23 -11.84 -60.98 4.29
N THR A 24 -11.63 -61.91 3.33
CA THR A 24 -12.63 -62.54 2.42
C THR A 24 -13.87 -61.68 2.11
N PRO A 25 -13.96 -61.06 0.93
CA PRO A 25 -14.92 -60.00 0.68
C PRO A 25 -16.35 -60.49 0.92
N PRO A 26 -17.08 -59.91 1.91
CA PRO A 26 -18.53 -59.95 1.84
C PRO A 26 -18.95 -59.35 0.49
N SER A 27 -20.07 -59.80 -0.07
CA SER A 27 -20.65 -59.22 -1.29
C SER A 27 -20.58 -57.68 -1.21
N PRO A 28 -20.18 -56.98 -2.29
CA PRO A 28 -20.04 -55.53 -2.27
C PRO A 28 -21.32 -54.92 -1.69
N PRO A 29 -21.21 -54.07 -0.66
CA PRO A 29 -22.38 -53.49 -0.04
C PRO A 29 -23.16 -52.69 -1.08
N GLU A 30 -24.48 -52.80 -1.05
CA GLU A 30 -25.36 -52.13 -2.01
C GLU A 30 -25.20 -50.61 -1.88
N VAL A 31 -24.83 -49.91 -2.96
CA VAL A 31 -24.69 -48.45 -2.95
C VAL A 31 -26.08 -47.81 -2.95
N VAL A 32 -26.41 -47.07 -1.90
CA VAL A 32 -27.73 -46.43 -1.72
C VAL A 32 -27.74 -45.00 -2.27
N LEU A 33 -26.60 -44.31 -2.22
CA LEU A 33 -26.43 -42.96 -2.75
C LEU A 33 -25.15 -42.88 -3.59
N SER A 34 -25.25 -42.32 -4.78
CA SER A 34 -24.12 -41.98 -5.64
C SER A 34 -24.31 -40.55 -6.17
N LEU A 35 -23.42 -39.62 -5.80
CA LEU A 35 -23.56 -38.20 -6.13
C LEU A 35 -22.24 -37.64 -6.71
N PRO A 36 -22.25 -37.00 -7.89
CA PRO A 36 -21.06 -36.31 -8.39
C PRO A 36 -20.79 -35.06 -7.56
N VAL A 37 -19.58 -34.95 -7.01
CA VAL A 37 -19.13 -33.76 -6.29
C VAL A 37 -18.34 -32.89 -7.25
N VAL A 38 -18.81 -31.65 -7.43
CA VAL A 38 -18.23 -30.68 -8.36
C VAL A 38 -17.78 -29.45 -7.57
N LYS A 39 -16.60 -28.90 -7.89
CA LYS A 39 -16.09 -27.64 -7.33
C LYS A 39 -16.82 -26.43 -7.94
N GLU A 40 -16.61 -25.25 -7.34
CA GLU A 40 -17.16 -23.98 -7.85
C GLU A 40 -16.69 -23.64 -9.28
N ASP A 41 -15.52 -24.15 -9.70
CA ASP A 41 -14.99 -24.00 -11.05
C ASP A 41 -15.61 -24.98 -12.08
N GLY A 42 -16.58 -25.80 -11.65
CA GLY A 42 -17.22 -26.82 -12.49
C GLY A 42 -16.40 -28.10 -12.65
N THR A 43 -15.22 -28.21 -12.04
CA THR A 43 -14.41 -29.44 -12.11
C THR A 43 -15.01 -30.52 -11.22
N THR A 44 -15.22 -31.70 -11.79
CA THR A 44 -15.70 -32.86 -11.02
C THR A 44 -14.56 -33.41 -10.17
N VAL A 45 -14.75 -33.41 -8.85
CA VAL A 45 -13.77 -33.92 -7.87
C VAL A 45 -13.79 -35.44 -7.82
N GLY A 46 -14.99 -36.03 -7.86
CA GLY A 46 -15.21 -37.47 -7.79
C GLY A 46 -16.69 -37.81 -7.57
N MET A 47 -17.01 -39.10 -7.46
CA MET A 47 -18.33 -39.59 -7.07
C MET A 47 -18.33 -39.93 -5.58
N LEU A 48 -19.20 -39.29 -4.81
CA LEU A 48 -19.50 -39.69 -3.43
C LEU A 48 -20.43 -40.91 -3.47
N GLU A 49 -19.98 -42.03 -2.93
CA GLU A 49 -20.79 -43.25 -2.79
C GLU A 49 -21.06 -43.51 -1.30
N VAL A 50 -22.31 -43.78 -0.94
CA VAL A 50 -22.73 -44.20 0.41
C VAL A 50 -23.39 -45.56 0.30
N SER A 51 -22.81 -46.56 0.97
CA SER A 51 -23.32 -47.93 0.94
C SER A 51 -24.44 -48.15 1.96
N ALA A 52 -25.22 -49.21 1.77
CA ALA A 52 -26.30 -49.60 2.66
C ALA A 52 -25.74 -49.97 4.04
N GLY A 53 -26.13 -49.21 5.05
CA GLY A 53 -25.67 -49.37 6.44
C GLY A 53 -24.51 -48.45 6.83
N ASP A 54 -23.90 -47.74 5.90
CA ASP A 54 -22.91 -46.71 6.21
C ASP A 54 -23.61 -45.45 6.75
N GLU A 55 -22.99 -44.80 7.73
CA GLU A 55 -23.42 -43.47 8.16
C GLU A 55 -23.03 -42.44 7.07
N PRO A 56 -23.98 -41.72 6.45
CA PRO A 56 -23.66 -40.85 5.31
C PRO A 56 -22.65 -39.74 5.66
N ALA A 57 -22.64 -39.27 6.91
CA ALA A 57 -21.65 -38.30 7.37
C ALA A 57 -20.21 -38.84 7.35
N ASP A 58 -20.00 -40.14 7.58
CA ASP A 58 -18.69 -40.79 7.51
C ASP A 58 -18.24 -40.96 6.07
N ALA A 59 -19.14 -41.37 5.18
CA ALA A 59 -18.85 -41.49 3.76
C ALA A 59 -18.45 -40.13 3.16
N VAL A 60 -19.14 -39.05 3.54
CA VAL A 60 -18.76 -37.68 3.17
C VAL A 60 -17.39 -37.32 3.73
N ALA A 61 -17.12 -37.60 5.01
CA ALA A 61 -15.84 -37.29 5.61
C ALA A 61 -14.69 -38.05 4.93
N ALA A 62 -14.84 -39.35 4.70
CA ALA A 62 -13.87 -40.17 3.99
C ALA A 62 -13.64 -39.67 2.56
N PHE A 63 -14.70 -39.32 1.83
CA PHE A 63 -14.59 -38.72 0.49
C PHE A 63 -13.79 -37.41 0.53
N CYS A 64 -14.12 -36.49 1.44
CA CYS A 64 -13.40 -35.23 1.57
C CYS A 64 -11.92 -35.41 1.95
N VAL A 65 -11.60 -36.42 2.76
CA VAL A 65 -10.24 -36.79 3.14
C VAL A 65 -9.43 -37.30 1.94
N VAL A 66 -10.03 -38.17 1.12
CA VAL A 66 -9.40 -38.73 -0.08
C VAL A 66 -9.10 -37.64 -1.12
N HIS A 67 -10.03 -36.68 -1.25
CA HIS A 67 -9.95 -35.60 -2.24
C HIS A 67 -9.36 -34.27 -1.73
N ASP A 68 -8.80 -34.26 -0.51
CA ASP A 68 -8.17 -33.09 0.12
C ASP A 68 -9.09 -31.85 0.16
N LEU A 69 -10.36 -32.07 0.52
CA LEU A 69 -11.38 -31.02 0.59
C LEU A 69 -11.42 -30.39 2.00
N PRO A 70 -11.54 -29.04 2.08
CA PRO A 70 -11.47 -28.32 3.35
C PRO A 70 -12.66 -28.65 4.27
N ALA A 71 -12.46 -28.49 5.59
CA ALA A 71 -13.46 -28.87 6.60
C ALA A 71 -14.82 -28.16 6.45
N TRP A 72 -14.83 -26.90 6.01
CA TRP A 72 -16.08 -26.17 5.77
C TRP A 72 -16.91 -26.79 4.64
N PHE A 73 -16.25 -27.27 3.57
CA PHE A 73 -16.89 -27.90 2.42
C PHE A 73 -17.50 -29.25 2.82
N ARG A 74 -16.75 -30.02 3.62
CA ARG A 74 -17.22 -31.27 4.23
C ARG A 74 -18.48 -31.06 5.06
N ARG A 75 -18.53 -30.05 5.92
CA ARG A 75 -19.71 -29.72 6.74
C ARG A 75 -20.93 -29.39 5.88
N ALA A 76 -20.74 -28.59 4.83
CA ALA A 76 -21.79 -28.27 3.87
C ALA A 76 -22.29 -29.53 3.13
N MET A 77 -21.39 -30.44 2.74
CA MET A 77 -21.77 -31.72 2.14
C MET A 77 -22.54 -32.62 3.10
N VAL A 78 -22.09 -32.76 4.35
CA VAL A 78 -22.81 -33.56 5.36
C VAL A 78 -24.22 -33.00 5.53
N GLU A 79 -24.36 -31.69 5.65
CA GLU A 79 -25.67 -31.05 5.79
C GLU A 79 -26.57 -31.29 4.57
N SER A 80 -26.02 -31.19 3.35
CA SER A 80 -26.74 -31.46 2.10
C SER A 80 -27.18 -32.93 1.98
N VAL A 81 -26.27 -33.87 2.22
CA VAL A 81 -26.55 -35.31 2.14
C VAL A 81 -27.56 -35.73 3.21
N CYS A 82 -27.39 -35.24 4.44
CA CYS A 82 -28.27 -35.53 5.57
C CYS A 82 -29.63 -34.81 5.51
N ALA A 83 -29.80 -33.82 4.63
CA ALA A 83 -31.11 -33.26 4.33
C ALA A 83 -31.94 -34.20 3.43
N SER A 84 -31.26 -35.02 2.62
CA SER A 84 -31.88 -35.91 1.62
C SER A 84 -31.95 -37.38 2.10
N HIS A 85 -31.10 -37.77 3.04
CA HIS A 85 -30.98 -39.13 3.58
C HIS A 85 -30.93 -39.10 5.10
N ALA A 86 -31.45 -40.16 5.73
CA ALA A 86 -31.43 -40.27 7.19
C ALA A 86 -29.98 -40.47 7.68
N CYS A 87 -29.43 -39.46 8.35
CA CYS A 87 -28.17 -39.57 9.07
C CYS A 87 -28.43 -39.81 10.55
N GLY A 88 -27.72 -40.75 11.16
CA GLY A 88 -27.67 -40.90 12.61
C GLY A 88 -26.94 -39.74 13.28
N ARG A 89 -26.07 -39.03 12.56
CA ARG A 89 -25.32 -37.88 13.09
C ARG A 89 -24.90 -36.87 12.01
N ARG A 90 -24.64 -35.63 12.45
CA ARG A 90 -24.21 -34.51 11.59
C ARG A 90 -22.70 -34.25 11.57
N ARG A 91 -21.93 -35.07 12.26
CA ARG A 91 -20.46 -34.98 12.31
C ARG A 91 -19.89 -36.26 11.75
N GLY A 92 -18.99 -36.14 10.78
CA GLY A 92 -18.29 -37.28 10.19
C GLY A 92 -17.13 -37.74 11.07
N LEU A 93 -16.91 -39.04 11.16
CA LEU A 93 -15.78 -39.67 11.83
C LEU A 93 -14.64 -39.73 10.82
N VAL A 94 -13.60 -38.93 11.05
CA VAL A 94 -12.46 -38.80 10.13
C VAL A 94 -11.45 -39.91 10.37
N PHE A 95 -11.27 -40.29 11.63
CA PHE A 95 -10.36 -41.35 12.02
C PHE A 95 -10.91 -42.10 13.23
N GLU A 96 -10.88 -43.42 13.16
CA GLU A 96 -11.14 -44.30 14.29
C GLU A 96 -10.07 -45.38 14.31
N SER A 97 -9.38 -45.53 15.42
CA SER A 97 -8.44 -46.64 15.59
C SER A 97 -8.46 -47.15 17.02
N ALA A 98 -8.40 -48.48 17.16
CA ALA A 98 -8.16 -49.12 18.44
C ALA A 98 -6.68 -48.94 18.79
N VAL A 99 -6.41 -48.11 19.78
CA VAL A 99 -5.03 -47.85 20.20
C VAL A 99 -4.60 -48.95 21.15
N MET A 100 -3.79 -49.89 20.65
CA MET A 100 -3.18 -50.92 21.47
C MET A 100 -1.85 -50.44 22.06
N SER A 101 -1.53 -50.93 23.26
CA SER A 101 -0.23 -50.67 23.88
C SER A 101 0.91 -51.18 22.98
N PRO A 102 1.98 -50.39 22.78
CA PRO A 102 3.09 -50.76 21.90
C PRO A 102 3.86 -52.00 22.37
N ASP A 103 3.75 -52.38 23.64
CA ASP A 103 4.46 -53.54 24.19
C ASP A 103 3.67 -54.87 24.06
N GLY A 104 2.45 -54.86 23.51
CA GLY A 104 1.63 -56.07 23.29
C GLY A 104 1.12 -56.79 24.55
N ASP A 105 1.83 -56.65 25.67
CA ASP A 105 1.62 -57.43 26.89
C ASP A 105 1.07 -56.62 28.07
N MET A 106 0.94 -55.29 27.94
CA MET A 106 0.38 -54.45 29.01
C MET A 106 -0.85 -53.69 28.54
N GLU A 107 -1.99 -54.03 29.15
CA GLU A 107 -3.29 -53.39 29.03
C GLU A 107 -3.24 -51.92 29.48
N LEU A 108 -2.72 -51.03 28.63
CA LEU A 108 -3.38 -49.74 28.49
C LEU A 108 -4.84 -50.06 28.17
N PRO A 109 -5.82 -49.46 28.87
CA PRO A 109 -7.21 -49.81 28.68
C PRO A 109 -7.51 -49.68 27.18
N PRO A 110 -7.92 -50.78 26.51
CA PRO A 110 -8.21 -50.74 25.08
C PRO A 110 -9.29 -49.70 24.88
N GLY A 111 -8.90 -48.60 24.24
CA GLY A 111 -9.77 -47.50 23.94
C GLY A 111 -9.71 -47.22 22.45
N LYS A 112 -10.82 -46.70 21.94
CA LYS A 112 -10.88 -46.23 20.57
C LYS A 112 -10.57 -44.74 20.55
N LEU A 113 -9.55 -44.36 19.79
CA LEU A 113 -9.30 -42.96 19.47
C LEU A 113 -10.19 -42.61 18.28
N SER A 114 -11.17 -41.74 18.53
CA SER A 114 -12.07 -41.19 17.50
C SER A 114 -11.74 -39.72 17.26
N VAL A 115 -11.46 -39.34 16.02
CA VAL A 115 -11.28 -37.95 15.58
C VAL A 115 -12.45 -37.58 14.68
N TRP A 116 -13.17 -36.54 15.08
CA TRP A 116 -14.36 -36.03 14.40
C TRP A 116 -14.00 -34.85 13.50
N ASP A 117 -14.82 -34.57 12.49
CA ASP A 117 -14.55 -33.60 11.42
C ASP A 117 -14.42 -32.12 11.84
N ASP A 118 -15.02 -31.75 12.95
CA ASP A 118 -14.96 -30.44 13.61
C ASP A 118 -14.08 -30.45 14.88
N GLU A 119 -13.44 -31.57 15.20
CA GLU A 119 -12.53 -31.71 16.33
C GLU A 119 -11.08 -31.65 15.86
N GLU A 120 -10.27 -30.84 16.51
CA GLU A 120 -8.84 -30.81 16.23
C GLU A 120 -8.22 -32.16 16.63
N PRO A 121 -7.43 -32.82 15.75
CA PRO A 121 -6.96 -34.17 16.04
C PRO A 121 -6.13 -34.26 17.32
N VAL A 122 -5.37 -33.20 17.65
CA VAL A 122 -4.63 -33.13 18.91
C VAL A 122 -5.59 -33.06 20.09
N ALA A 123 -6.66 -32.25 20.03
CA ALA A 123 -7.69 -32.24 21.08
C ALA A 123 -8.33 -33.62 21.32
N ALA A 124 -8.63 -34.36 20.25
CA ALA A 124 -9.16 -35.72 20.33
C ALA A 124 -8.17 -36.69 21.01
N ILE A 125 -6.87 -36.57 20.67
CA ILE A 125 -5.80 -37.34 21.32
C ILE A 125 -5.67 -37.00 22.80
N GLU A 126 -5.71 -35.72 23.16
CA GLU A 126 -5.66 -35.27 24.56
C GLU A 126 -6.84 -35.82 25.37
N LYS A 127 -8.05 -35.77 24.79
CA LYS A 127 -9.25 -36.35 25.40
C LYS A 127 -9.13 -37.85 25.60
N PHE A 128 -8.61 -38.56 24.61
CA PHE A 128 -8.32 -39.99 24.69
C PHE A 128 -7.30 -40.30 25.79
N LEU A 129 -6.19 -39.56 25.85
CA LEU A 129 -5.15 -39.73 26.87
C LEU A 129 -5.67 -39.42 28.27
N ALA A 130 -6.51 -38.40 28.44
CA ALA A 130 -7.14 -38.06 29.71
C ALA A 130 -8.09 -39.18 30.20
N GLN A 131 -8.87 -39.77 29.29
CA GLN A 131 -9.71 -40.93 29.60
C GLN A 131 -8.88 -42.15 30.00
N ALA A 132 -7.78 -42.43 29.28
CA ALA A 132 -6.86 -43.50 29.59
C ALA A 132 -6.19 -43.28 30.96
N GLU A 133 -5.78 -42.05 31.29
CA GLU A 133 -5.20 -41.70 32.59
C GLU A 133 -6.21 -41.94 33.72
N GLN A 134 -7.46 -41.54 33.54
CA GLN A 134 -8.51 -41.73 34.55
C GLN A 134 -8.74 -43.22 34.83
N LEU A 135 -8.75 -44.06 33.80
CA LEU A 135 -8.86 -45.51 33.93
C LEU A 135 -7.63 -46.11 34.63
N VAL A 136 -6.42 -45.66 34.30
CA VAL A 136 -5.20 -46.09 34.99
C VAL A 136 -5.22 -45.68 36.47
N LYS A 137 -5.68 -44.45 36.80
CA LYS A 137 -5.87 -44.03 38.20
C LYS A 137 -6.85 -44.93 38.95
N GLN A 138 -7.97 -45.29 38.31
CA GLN A 138 -8.94 -46.22 38.90
C GLN A 138 -8.33 -47.61 39.13
N ASN A 139 -7.61 -48.15 38.15
CA ASN A 139 -6.97 -49.45 38.26
C ASN A 139 -5.85 -49.45 39.31
N ARG A 140 -5.04 -48.39 39.37
CA ARG A 140 -4.02 -48.19 40.41
C ARG A 140 -4.63 -48.15 41.80
N SER A 141 -5.72 -47.43 42.01
CA SER A 141 -6.39 -47.41 43.32
C SER A 141 -6.92 -48.78 43.74
N LYS A 142 -7.43 -49.59 42.80
CA LYS A 142 -7.85 -50.98 43.06
C LYS A 142 -6.66 -51.87 43.38
N TRP A 143 -5.57 -51.71 42.63
CA TRP A 143 -4.32 -52.44 42.82
C TRP A 143 -3.69 -52.12 44.19
N GLU A 144 -3.64 -50.86 44.59
CA GLU A 144 -3.13 -50.42 45.89
C GLU A 144 -3.97 -51.00 47.04
N ARG A 145 -5.31 -50.96 46.95
CA ARG A 145 -6.18 -51.60 47.95
C ARG A 145 -5.94 -53.11 48.09
N ARG A 146 -5.71 -53.82 46.98
CA ARG A 146 -5.37 -55.25 46.99
C ARG A 146 -4.03 -55.49 47.66
N ARG A 147 -3.02 -54.69 47.32
CA ARG A 147 -1.68 -54.74 47.94
C ARG A 147 -1.76 -54.50 49.44
N ASP A 148 -2.50 -53.48 49.87
CA ASP A 148 -2.65 -53.12 51.28
C ASP A 148 -3.40 -54.20 52.06
N ALA A 149 -4.42 -54.82 51.47
CA ALA A 149 -5.12 -55.95 52.07
C ALA A 149 -4.19 -57.16 52.28
N MET A 150 -3.37 -57.51 51.28
CA MET A 150 -2.39 -58.60 51.38
C MET A 150 -1.27 -58.27 52.37
N THR A 151 -0.83 -57.01 52.41
CA THR A 151 0.18 -56.54 53.38
C THR A 151 -0.37 -56.64 54.80
N LYS A 152 -1.63 -56.23 55.02
CA LYS A 152 -2.31 -56.37 56.32
C LYS A 152 -2.49 -57.83 56.74
N GLU A 153 -2.80 -58.72 55.80
CA GLU A 153 -2.88 -60.16 56.04
C GLU A 153 -1.51 -60.72 56.46
N ARG A 154 -0.44 -60.39 55.72
CA ARG A 154 0.95 -60.74 56.06
C ARG A 154 1.32 -60.26 57.46
N ASP A 155 1.07 -58.99 57.76
CA ASP A 155 1.43 -58.38 59.04
C ASP A 155 0.64 -58.99 60.21
N ALA A 156 -0.63 -59.33 59.99
CA ALA A 156 -1.43 -60.07 60.97
C ALA A 156 -0.85 -61.47 61.24
N GLN A 157 -0.40 -62.20 60.22
CA GLN A 157 0.24 -63.51 60.40
C GLN A 157 1.62 -63.39 61.07
N LEU A 158 2.40 -62.36 60.78
CA LEU A 158 3.64 -62.06 61.48
C LEU A 158 3.41 -61.79 62.98
N ALA A 159 2.37 -61.02 63.32
CA ALA A 159 2.00 -60.78 64.71
C ALA A 159 1.59 -62.08 65.43
N VAL A 160 0.84 -62.96 64.77
CA VAL A 160 0.49 -64.29 65.31
C VAL A 160 1.73 -65.15 65.53
N ALA A 161 2.68 -65.15 64.59
CA ALA A 161 3.94 -65.88 64.74
C ALA A 161 4.75 -65.35 65.94
N ALA A 162 4.89 -64.03 66.07
CA ALA A 162 5.61 -63.39 67.16
C ALA A 162 4.99 -63.68 68.55
N ALA A 163 3.66 -63.74 68.64
CA ALA A 163 2.97 -64.07 69.89
C ALA A 163 3.13 -65.55 70.34
N ASN A 164 3.59 -66.45 69.46
CA ASN A 164 3.68 -67.90 69.70
C ASN A 164 5.13 -68.43 69.79
N ASP A 165 6.07 -67.62 70.27
CA ASP A 165 7.50 -67.93 70.21
C ASP A 165 8.01 -68.97 71.25
N GLY A 166 7.11 -69.49 72.11
CA GLY A 166 7.43 -70.52 73.10
C GLY A 166 7.49 -71.94 72.54
N ALA A 167 8.34 -72.80 73.12
CA ALA A 167 8.57 -74.18 72.65
C ALA A 167 7.31 -75.05 72.51
N ARG A 168 6.25 -74.81 73.30
CA ARG A 168 4.97 -75.53 73.21
C ARG A 168 4.04 -75.03 72.09
N ALA A 169 4.30 -73.85 71.53
CA ALA A 169 3.48 -73.22 70.48
C ALA A 169 4.09 -73.29 69.07
N LYS A 170 5.23 -73.99 68.93
CA LYS A 170 5.97 -74.16 67.67
C LYS A 170 5.10 -74.50 66.44
N PRO A 171 4.14 -75.45 66.49
CA PRO A 171 3.33 -75.78 65.31
C PRO A 171 2.47 -74.61 64.81
N ARG A 172 1.95 -73.78 65.74
CA ARG A 172 1.15 -72.60 65.38
C ARG A 172 2.01 -71.50 64.78
N ARG A 173 3.22 -71.30 65.33
CA ARG A 173 4.20 -70.36 64.78
C ARG A 173 4.63 -70.75 63.37
N ASP A 174 5.00 -72.01 63.16
CA ASP A 174 5.46 -72.50 61.86
C ASP A 174 4.33 -72.43 60.81
N ALA A 175 3.08 -72.70 61.19
CA ALA A 175 1.91 -72.49 60.32
C ALA A 175 1.67 -71.02 59.98
N ALA A 176 1.86 -70.10 60.93
CA ALA A 176 1.75 -68.66 60.68
C ALA A 176 2.86 -68.17 59.72
N LEU A 177 4.10 -68.63 59.90
CA LEU A 177 5.22 -68.31 59.00
C LEU A 177 5.02 -68.86 57.57
N ALA A 178 4.43 -70.05 57.42
CA ALA A 178 4.08 -70.57 56.10
C ALA A 178 3.10 -69.63 55.36
N LYS A 179 2.08 -69.10 56.07
CA LYS A 179 1.16 -68.10 55.51
C LYS A 179 1.82 -66.77 55.18
N VAL A 180 2.83 -66.34 55.95
CA VAL A 180 3.63 -65.15 55.63
C VAL A 180 4.38 -65.36 54.32
N ASN A 181 5.00 -66.52 54.12
CA ASN A 181 5.70 -66.84 52.87
C ASN A 181 4.73 -66.87 51.68
N GLU A 182 3.54 -67.46 51.84
CA GLU A 182 2.49 -67.44 50.82
C GLU A 182 2.04 -66.00 50.49
N ALA A 183 1.81 -65.17 51.51
CA ALA A 183 1.46 -63.76 51.33
C ALA A 183 2.59 -62.98 50.62
N ASN A 184 3.86 -63.26 50.93
CA ASN A 184 5.01 -62.66 50.24
C ASN A 184 5.08 -63.09 48.76
N SER A 185 4.83 -64.37 48.44
CA SER A 185 4.74 -64.83 47.06
C SER A 185 3.61 -64.15 46.30
N ARG A 186 2.44 -63.97 46.95
CA ARG A 186 1.31 -63.22 46.37
C ARG A 186 1.62 -61.75 46.18
N LEU A 187 2.31 -61.10 47.13
CA LEU A 187 2.76 -59.72 46.99
C LEU A 187 3.79 -59.56 45.87
N ALA A 188 4.71 -60.50 45.71
CA ALA A 188 5.69 -60.50 44.62
C ALA A 188 5.02 -60.67 43.25
N ALA A 189 4.04 -61.58 43.13
CA ALA A 189 3.24 -61.72 41.91
C ALA A 189 2.42 -60.44 41.63
N HIS A 190 1.78 -59.85 42.65
CA HIS A 190 1.01 -58.62 42.53
C HIS A 190 1.86 -57.41 42.15
N ALA A 191 3.14 -57.37 42.57
CA ALA A 191 4.09 -56.34 42.15
C ALA A 191 4.40 -56.38 40.65
N LEU A 192 4.30 -57.56 40.01
CA LEU A 192 4.43 -57.68 38.55
C LEU A 192 3.18 -57.16 37.82
N GLU A 193 2.04 -57.07 38.51
CA GLU A 193 0.78 -56.48 38.00
C GLU A 193 0.67 -54.97 38.29
N GLU A 194 1.75 -54.30 38.74
CA GLU A 194 1.70 -52.87 39.03
C GLU A 194 1.33 -52.07 37.77
N PRO A 195 0.23 -51.30 37.78
CA PRO A 195 -0.15 -50.52 36.62
C PRO A 195 0.92 -49.47 36.30
N PRO A 196 1.24 -49.26 35.01
CA PRO A 196 2.33 -48.40 34.60
C PRO A 196 2.13 -46.96 35.11
N ASN A 197 3.23 -46.33 35.51
CA ASN A 197 3.20 -44.93 35.91
C ASN A 197 2.98 -44.04 34.67
N PHE A 198 1.85 -43.33 34.65
CA PHE A 198 1.40 -42.50 33.52
C PHE A 198 2.29 -41.26 33.27
N SER A 199 3.33 -41.01 34.07
CA SER A 199 4.31 -39.94 33.81
C SER A 199 5.16 -40.15 32.56
N ALA A 200 5.12 -41.34 31.93
CA ALA A 200 5.79 -41.64 30.67
C ALA A 200 4.98 -41.26 29.41
N VAL A 201 3.88 -40.49 29.52
CA VAL A 201 2.94 -40.26 28.40
C VAL A 201 3.45 -39.30 27.32
N SER A 202 4.44 -38.45 27.59
CA SER A 202 4.89 -37.45 26.60
C SER A 202 5.33 -38.06 25.27
N TRP A 203 6.18 -39.10 25.29
CA TRP A 203 6.65 -39.75 24.06
C TRP A 203 5.50 -40.47 23.32
N PHE A 204 4.53 -41.02 24.04
CA PHE A 204 3.39 -41.73 23.47
C PHE A 204 2.39 -40.76 22.84
N ARG A 205 2.15 -39.62 23.51
CA ARG A 205 1.41 -38.48 22.98
C ARG A 205 2.02 -38.00 21.68
N ASP A 206 3.32 -37.70 21.66
CA ASP A 206 4.00 -37.16 20.47
C ASP A 206 3.96 -38.16 19.30
N ARG A 207 4.05 -39.47 19.61
CA ARG A 207 3.85 -40.56 18.64
C ARG A 207 2.44 -40.58 18.07
N LEU A 208 1.41 -40.47 18.90
CA LEU A 208 0.02 -40.45 18.47
C LEU A 208 -0.27 -39.21 17.63
N VAL A 209 0.18 -38.04 18.07
CA VAL A 209 0.06 -36.79 17.31
C VAL A 209 0.75 -36.93 15.96
N SER A 210 2.02 -37.36 15.93
CA SER A 210 2.75 -37.56 14.68
C SER A 210 2.07 -38.58 13.76
N HIS A 211 1.50 -39.66 14.30
CA HIS A 211 0.81 -40.67 13.52
C HIS A 211 -0.49 -40.12 12.92
N VAL A 212 -1.37 -39.56 13.75
CA VAL A 212 -2.70 -39.07 13.35
C VAL A 212 -2.58 -37.86 12.43
N CYS A 213 -1.69 -36.91 12.75
CA CYS A 213 -1.41 -35.75 11.90
C CYS A 213 -0.68 -36.09 10.60
N GLY A 214 -0.05 -37.27 10.53
CA GLY A 214 0.55 -37.79 9.30
C GLY A 214 -0.45 -38.50 8.38
N LEU A 215 -1.69 -38.72 8.82
CA LEU A 215 -2.73 -39.33 7.99
C LEU A 215 -3.23 -38.33 6.97
N ARG A 216 -3.34 -38.78 5.72
CA ARG A 216 -3.89 -37.97 4.62
C ARG A 216 -5.30 -37.50 4.97
N GLY A 217 -5.59 -36.21 4.74
CA GLY A 217 -6.90 -35.57 4.99
C GLY A 217 -7.24 -35.27 6.47
N VAL A 218 -6.31 -35.55 7.40
CA VAL A 218 -6.37 -35.09 8.79
C VAL A 218 -5.46 -33.87 8.95
N ALA A 219 -6.03 -32.67 8.90
CA ALA A 219 -5.27 -31.44 9.04
C ALA A 219 -5.05 -31.11 10.53
N CYS A 220 -3.82 -31.27 11.01
CA CYS A 220 -3.41 -30.73 12.31
C CYS A 220 -2.87 -29.32 12.12
N ALA A 221 -3.52 -28.33 12.73
CA ALA A 221 -3.15 -26.94 12.55
C ALA A 221 -1.71 -26.65 13.02
N THR A 222 -1.27 -27.29 14.10
CA THR A 222 0.07 -27.02 14.67
C THR A 222 0.75 -28.22 15.34
N GLY A 223 0.06 -29.35 15.53
CA GLY A 223 0.57 -30.49 16.32
C GLY A 223 0.80 -30.17 17.81
N ARG A 224 0.53 -28.93 18.23
CA ARG A 224 0.70 -28.43 19.59
C ARG A 224 -0.59 -28.66 20.38
N ARG A 225 -0.46 -28.81 21.69
CA ARG A 225 -1.60 -29.03 22.58
C ARG A 225 -2.49 -27.79 22.62
N PRO A 226 -3.80 -27.87 22.34
CA PRO A 226 -4.68 -26.73 22.59
C PRO A 226 -4.78 -26.48 24.10
N LEU A 227 -4.62 -25.23 24.51
CA LEU A 227 -4.85 -24.79 25.89
C LEU A 227 -6.35 -24.61 26.15
N PRO A 228 -6.79 -24.63 27.43
CA PRO A 228 -8.18 -24.36 27.76
C PRO A 228 -8.68 -23.04 27.15
N GLU A 229 -9.88 -23.08 26.60
CA GLU A 229 -10.55 -21.90 26.07
C GLU A 229 -10.75 -20.85 27.18
N LEU A 230 -10.20 -19.65 26.98
CA LEU A 230 -10.28 -18.56 27.97
C LEU A 230 -11.31 -17.52 27.51
N PRO A 231 -12.51 -17.45 28.11
CA PRO A 231 -13.50 -16.44 27.77
C PRO A 231 -13.03 -15.06 28.24
N ILE A 232 -12.96 -14.10 27.32
CA ILE A 232 -12.54 -12.73 27.63
C ILE A 232 -13.76 -11.84 27.73
N THR A 233 -14.00 -11.29 28.93
CA THR A 233 -15.06 -10.30 29.19
C THR A 233 -14.46 -8.90 29.19
N VAL A 234 -15.14 -7.95 28.54
CA VAL A 234 -14.77 -6.53 28.56
C VAL A 234 -15.84 -5.78 29.38
N ASP A 235 -15.42 -4.74 30.09
CA ASP A 235 -16.26 -3.78 30.83
C ASP A 235 -17.09 -4.34 32.01
N ASN A 236 -16.66 -5.42 32.66
CA ASN A 236 -17.40 -6.08 33.75
C ASN A 236 -18.85 -6.47 33.38
N SER A 237 -19.18 -6.48 32.08
CA SER A 237 -20.54 -6.76 31.59
C SER A 237 -20.99 -8.22 31.86
N GLY A 238 -20.06 -9.08 32.29
CA GLY A 238 -20.27 -10.52 32.46
C GLY A 238 -20.47 -11.29 31.16
N LYS A 239 -20.56 -10.59 30.01
CA LYS A 239 -20.69 -11.21 28.69
C LYS A 239 -19.31 -11.33 28.04
N PRO A 240 -18.89 -12.54 27.63
CA PRO A 240 -17.63 -12.69 26.93
C PRO A 240 -17.72 -12.03 25.55
N VAL A 241 -16.76 -11.17 25.22
CA VAL A 241 -16.60 -10.57 23.89
C VAL A 241 -16.10 -11.60 22.88
N GLY A 242 -15.34 -12.58 23.38
CA GLY A 242 -14.84 -13.71 22.61
C GLY A 242 -14.14 -14.73 23.50
N VAL A 243 -13.58 -15.74 22.86
CA VAL A 243 -12.81 -16.80 23.53
C VAL A 243 -11.42 -16.83 22.93
N VAL A 244 -10.39 -16.77 23.78
CA VAL A 244 -9.01 -16.99 23.36
C VAL A 244 -8.79 -18.50 23.21
N ARG A 245 -8.37 -18.88 22.00
CA ARG A 245 -7.93 -20.23 21.65
C ARG A 245 -6.44 -20.14 21.37
N ALA A 246 -5.64 -20.73 22.24
CA ALA A 246 -4.19 -20.73 22.12
C ALA A 246 -3.64 -22.15 22.24
N TYR A 247 -2.44 -22.36 21.73
CA TYR A 247 -1.74 -23.63 21.78
C TYR A 247 -0.53 -23.53 22.71
N GLU A 248 -0.13 -24.66 23.26
CA GLU A 248 1.05 -24.76 24.10
C GLU A 248 2.30 -24.27 23.35
N GLY A 249 3.04 -23.36 23.98
CA GLY A 249 4.19 -22.69 23.39
C GLY A 249 3.87 -21.51 22.46
N ASP A 250 2.60 -21.17 22.22
CA ASP A 250 2.27 -19.89 21.59
C ASP A 250 2.78 -18.73 22.44
N GLU A 251 3.26 -17.68 21.77
CA GLU A 251 3.62 -16.44 22.43
C GLU A 251 2.36 -15.67 22.85
N ALA A 252 2.17 -15.47 24.15
CA ALA A 252 0.98 -14.84 24.71
C ALA A 252 0.71 -13.47 24.08
N VAL A 253 1.76 -12.73 23.71
CA VAL A 253 1.62 -11.41 23.09
C VAL A 253 1.08 -11.48 21.65
N ASP A 254 1.35 -12.55 20.89
CA ASP A 254 0.69 -12.80 19.59
C ASP A 254 -0.79 -13.09 19.76
N VAL A 255 -1.09 -13.99 20.71
CA VAL A 255 -2.46 -14.41 20.99
C VAL A 255 -3.31 -13.20 21.41
N ALA A 256 -2.75 -12.34 22.28
CA ALA A 256 -3.40 -11.11 22.71
C ALA A 256 -3.63 -10.15 21.53
N TYR A 257 -2.63 -9.96 20.66
CA TYR A 257 -2.72 -9.09 19.49
C TYR A 257 -3.76 -9.58 18.48
N GLN A 258 -3.74 -10.86 18.12
CA GLN A 258 -4.70 -11.47 17.20
C GLN A 258 -6.13 -11.41 17.74
N PHE A 259 -6.31 -11.61 19.06
CA PHE A 259 -7.60 -11.44 19.70
C PHE A 259 -8.08 -9.98 19.63
N ALA A 260 -7.20 -9.02 19.95
CA ALA A 260 -7.51 -7.61 19.92
C ALA A 260 -7.94 -7.13 18.51
N ILE A 261 -7.25 -7.54 17.45
CA ILE A 261 -7.62 -7.20 16.07
C ILE A 261 -8.98 -7.81 15.71
N ARG A 262 -9.16 -9.11 15.95
CA ARG A 262 -10.40 -9.83 15.60
C ARG A 262 -11.64 -9.21 16.24
N HIS A 263 -11.50 -8.68 17.45
CA HIS A 263 -12.60 -8.09 18.21
C HIS A 263 -12.62 -6.55 18.19
N LYS A 264 -11.77 -5.91 17.37
CA LYS A 264 -11.65 -4.43 17.27
C LYS A 264 -11.31 -3.74 18.60
N LEU A 265 -10.54 -4.40 19.45
CA LEU A 265 -10.07 -3.92 20.76
C LEU A 265 -8.58 -3.54 20.70
N ASN A 266 -8.18 -2.76 19.69
CA ASN A 266 -6.77 -2.55 19.37
C ASN A 266 -6.06 -1.48 20.22
N THR A 267 -6.48 -1.27 21.47
CA THR A 267 -5.80 -0.33 22.37
C THR A 267 -4.56 -0.98 23.00
N PRO A 268 -3.42 -0.27 23.09
CA PRO A 268 -2.20 -0.79 23.72
C PRO A 268 -2.44 -1.29 25.15
N GLU A 269 -3.31 -0.62 25.90
CA GLU A 269 -3.65 -0.96 27.28
C GLU A 269 -4.40 -2.29 27.37
N PHE A 270 -5.37 -2.51 26.47
CA PHE A 270 -6.10 -3.79 26.40
C PHE A 270 -5.17 -4.94 26.01
N ARG A 271 -4.33 -4.75 24.98
CA ARG A 271 -3.36 -5.77 24.55
C ARG A 271 -2.42 -6.15 25.68
N ARG A 272 -1.91 -5.16 26.42
CA ARG A 272 -1.03 -5.38 27.58
C ARG A 272 -1.73 -6.12 28.71
N SER A 273 -2.94 -5.69 29.08
CA SER A 273 -3.73 -6.37 30.13
C SER A 273 -4.06 -7.81 29.75
N LEU A 274 -4.40 -8.07 28.48
CA LEU A 274 -4.68 -9.41 28.00
C LEU A 274 -3.41 -10.26 27.97
N PHE A 275 -2.27 -9.70 27.53
CA PHE A 275 -0.98 -10.37 27.60
C PHE A 275 -0.63 -10.78 29.04
N ASP A 276 -0.71 -9.87 30.01
CA ASP A 276 -0.43 -10.17 31.42
C ASP A 276 -1.36 -11.26 31.97
N TYR A 277 -2.65 -11.22 31.61
CA TYR A 277 -3.63 -12.26 31.95
C TYR A 277 -3.26 -13.62 31.34
N LEU A 278 -2.89 -13.65 30.05
CA LEU A 278 -2.50 -14.87 29.35
C LEU A 278 -1.21 -15.47 29.91
N CYS A 279 -0.23 -14.64 30.28
CA CYS A 279 1.01 -15.11 30.90
C CYS A 279 0.80 -15.72 32.30
N ALA A 280 -0.26 -15.34 33.00
CA ALA A 280 -0.64 -15.99 34.27
C ALA A 280 -1.25 -17.39 34.05
N HIS A 281 -1.77 -17.69 32.86
CA HIS A 281 -2.33 -18.99 32.48
C HIS A 281 -1.24 -19.82 31.81
N GLY A 282 -0.48 -20.57 32.61
CA GLY A 282 0.69 -21.33 32.16
C GLY A 282 0.44 -22.22 30.92
N GLY A 283 1.51 -22.48 30.17
CA GLY A 283 1.47 -23.20 28.88
C GLY A 283 1.70 -22.30 27.67
N LEU A 284 1.57 -20.98 27.83
CA LEU A 284 2.01 -19.99 26.85
C LEU A 284 3.46 -19.57 27.10
N SER A 285 4.17 -19.26 26.02
CA SER A 285 5.46 -18.57 26.10
C SER A 285 5.22 -17.08 26.30
N CYS A 286 6.02 -16.46 27.17
CA CYS A 286 5.97 -15.02 27.44
C CYS A 286 7.38 -14.43 27.31
N ALA A 287 8.14 -14.91 26.32
CA ALA A 287 9.54 -14.53 26.15
C ALA A 287 9.70 -13.13 25.56
N ARG A 288 8.64 -12.58 24.95
CA ARG A 288 8.65 -11.30 24.25
C ARG A 288 7.48 -10.41 24.63
N THR A 289 7.69 -9.11 24.44
CA THR A 289 6.76 -8.03 24.83
C THR A 289 6.08 -7.35 23.65
N ARG A 290 6.50 -7.66 22.41
CA ARG A 290 5.91 -7.14 21.17
C ARG A 290 5.32 -8.31 20.39
N ALA A 291 4.12 -8.13 19.85
CA ALA A 291 3.49 -9.13 19.00
C ALA A 291 4.13 -9.18 17.61
N LEU A 292 4.01 -10.32 16.94
CA LEU A 292 4.37 -10.52 15.55
C LEU A 292 3.09 -10.28 14.75
N ALA A 293 2.97 -9.07 14.23
CA ALA A 293 1.76 -8.62 13.52
C ALA A 293 1.59 -9.33 12.18
N PHE A 294 2.70 -9.63 11.51
CA PHE A 294 2.75 -10.37 10.26
C PHE A 294 3.96 -11.29 10.23
N SER A 295 3.78 -12.52 9.73
CA SER A 295 4.88 -13.43 9.42
C SER A 295 4.48 -14.34 8.28
N ARG A 296 5.24 -14.31 7.19
CA ARG A 296 5.05 -15.22 6.05
C ARG A 296 6.40 -15.64 5.47
N PRO A 297 6.53 -16.90 5.00
CA PRO A 297 7.69 -17.32 4.22
C PRO A 297 7.83 -16.43 2.98
N VAL A 298 9.03 -15.92 2.73
CA VAL A 298 9.27 -15.04 1.58
C VAL A 298 9.07 -15.74 0.24
N ALA A 299 9.32 -17.06 0.20
CA ALA A 299 8.98 -17.89 -0.95
C ALA A 299 7.49 -17.81 -1.34
N ASP A 300 6.61 -17.72 -0.35
CA ASP A 300 5.16 -17.66 -0.58
C ASP A 300 4.72 -16.25 -0.97
N VAL A 301 5.36 -15.22 -0.40
CA VAL A 301 5.05 -13.82 -0.73
C VAL A 301 5.52 -13.47 -2.14
N LEU A 302 6.74 -13.89 -2.52
CA LEU A 302 7.34 -13.60 -3.81
C LEU A 302 7.02 -14.64 -4.89
N GLY A 303 6.34 -15.75 -4.54
CA GLY A 303 6.06 -16.84 -5.46
C GLY A 303 7.32 -17.55 -5.99
N ASN A 304 8.42 -17.52 -5.25
CA ASN A 304 9.70 -18.08 -5.65
C ASN A 304 10.13 -19.25 -4.73
N PRO A 305 9.97 -20.51 -5.18
CA PRO A 305 10.31 -21.70 -4.39
C PRO A 305 11.78 -21.79 -3.95
N LEU A 306 12.70 -21.10 -4.64
CA LEU A 306 14.12 -21.09 -4.27
C LEU A 306 14.37 -20.40 -2.93
N LEU A 307 13.43 -19.57 -2.46
CA LEU A 307 13.52 -18.83 -1.20
C LEU A 307 12.93 -19.60 0.01
N ARG A 308 12.55 -20.89 -0.13
CA ARG A 308 11.91 -21.66 0.97
C ARG A 308 12.78 -21.82 2.21
N GLY A 309 14.11 -21.67 2.08
CA GLY A 309 15.04 -21.71 3.20
C GLY A 309 15.32 -20.35 3.85
N TRP A 310 14.74 -19.27 3.32
CA TRP A 310 14.98 -17.93 3.85
C TRP A 310 14.14 -17.70 5.11
N PRO A 311 14.63 -16.89 6.07
CA PRO A 311 13.82 -16.47 7.21
C PRO A 311 12.51 -15.85 6.77
N ALA A 312 11.43 -16.07 7.52
CA ALA A 312 10.15 -15.44 7.22
C ALA A 312 10.28 -13.90 7.21
N PHE A 313 9.50 -13.24 6.36
CA PHE A 313 9.35 -11.80 6.46
C PHE A 313 8.39 -11.50 7.61
N GLU A 314 8.88 -10.76 8.58
CA GLU A 314 8.25 -10.51 9.86
C GLU A 314 8.02 -9.01 10.04
N VAL A 315 6.83 -8.64 10.51
CA VAL A 315 6.50 -7.26 10.93
C VAL A 315 5.99 -7.31 12.35
N TRP A 316 6.58 -6.50 13.23
CA TRP A 316 6.27 -6.49 14.65
C TRP A 316 5.19 -5.44 15.00
N ASP A 317 4.48 -5.62 16.12
CA ASP A 317 3.51 -4.63 16.61
C ASP A 317 4.19 -3.27 16.82
N GLY A 318 3.56 -2.22 16.28
CA GLY A 318 4.06 -0.84 16.23
C GLY A 318 5.15 -0.57 15.19
N GLU A 319 5.54 -1.55 14.38
CA GLU A 319 6.47 -1.36 13.26
C GLU A 319 5.70 -1.07 11.96
N GLU A 320 6.15 -0.08 11.21
CA GLU A 320 5.56 0.23 9.90
C GLU A 320 5.96 -0.86 8.90
N PRO A 321 5.01 -1.54 8.23
CA PRO A 321 5.35 -2.64 7.32
C PRO A 321 6.30 -2.25 6.18
N VAL A 322 6.25 -1.00 5.72
CA VAL A 322 7.16 -0.49 4.68
C VAL A 322 8.61 -0.41 5.17
N ASP A 323 8.83 -0.05 6.44
CA ASP A 323 10.18 -0.02 7.04
C ASP A 323 10.73 -1.44 7.22
N ALA A 324 9.88 -2.36 7.72
CA ALA A 324 10.24 -3.76 7.88
C ALA A 324 10.62 -4.38 6.53
N ALA A 325 9.85 -4.09 5.48
CA ALA A 325 10.13 -4.57 4.13
C ALA A 325 11.44 -4.00 3.58
N LEU A 326 11.73 -2.72 3.82
CA LEU A 326 13.01 -2.10 3.44
C LEU A 326 14.19 -2.77 4.16
N ALA A 327 14.11 -2.91 5.49
CA ALA A 327 15.16 -3.54 6.29
C ALA A 327 15.39 -4.99 5.86
N TYR A 328 14.32 -5.75 5.59
CA TYR A 328 14.41 -7.11 5.06
C TYR A 328 15.06 -7.13 3.66
N ALA A 329 14.65 -6.22 2.77
CA ALA A 329 15.19 -6.15 1.42
C ALA A 329 16.69 -5.86 1.41
N HIS A 330 17.17 -4.89 2.20
CA HIS A 330 18.59 -4.62 2.32
C HIS A 330 19.37 -5.81 2.89
N ARG A 331 18.85 -6.46 3.95
CA ARG A 331 19.51 -7.59 4.59
C ARG A 331 19.78 -8.75 3.64
N PHE A 332 18.89 -8.95 2.66
CA PHE A 332 18.98 -10.07 1.72
C PHE A 332 19.23 -9.67 0.26
N GLY A 333 19.54 -8.40 -0.01
CA GLY A 333 19.81 -7.90 -1.36
C GLY A 333 18.62 -8.02 -2.32
N LEU A 334 17.40 -7.84 -1.81
CA LEU A 334 16.18 -7.83 -2.64
C LEU A 334 16.02 -6.47 -3.34
N GLY A 335 15.51 -6.50 -4.57
CA GLY A 335 15.25 -5.31 -5.36
C GLY A 335 13.96 -4.59 -4.95
N LEU A 336 13.69 -3.49 -5.66
CA LEU A 336 12.47 -2.70 -5.50
C LEU A 336 11.18 -3.52 -5.70
N PRO A 337 11.06 -4.39 -6.74
CA PRO A 337 9.86 -5.21 -6.97
C PRO A 337 9.57 -6.18 -5.83
N GLU A 338 10.58 -6.87 -5.33
CA GLU A 338 10.43 -7.82 -4.23
C GLU A 338 10.05 -7.10 -2.93
N ARG A 339 10.69 -5.96 -2.63
CA ARG A 339 10.33 -5.14 -1.46
C ARG A 339 8.89 -4.67 -1.52
N ALA A 340 8.43 -4.25 -2.69
CA ALA A 340 7.05 -3.82 -2.86
C ALA A 340 6.05 -4.96 -2.68
N ALA A 341 6.37 -6.17 -3.16
CA ALA A 341 5.57 -7.36 -2.90
C ALA A 341 5.52 -7.72 -1.41
N LEU A 342 6.63 -7.61 -0.68
CA LEU A 342 6.67 -7.77 0.78
C LEU A 342 5.77 -6.74 1.47
N THR A 343 5.92 -5.47 1.10
CA THR A 343 5.12 -4.35 1.63
C THR A 343 3.63 -4.59 1.39
N ALA A 344 3.23 -4.90 0.16
CA ALA A 344 1.82 -5.15 -0.19
C ALA A 344 1.24 -6.34 0.59
N ALA A 345 2.01 -7.44 0.73
CA ALA A 345 1.57 -8.61 1.48
C ALA A 345 1.37 -8.31 2.97
N ALA A 346 2.25 -7.51 3.58
CA ALA A 346 2.11 -7.11 4.98
C ALA A 346 1.02 -6.06 5.18
N CYS A 347 0.90 -5.05 4.29
CA CYS A 347 -0.14 -4.03 4.36
C CYS A 347 -1.56 -4.59 4.16
N ALA A 348 -1.69 -5.75 3.50
CA ALA A 348 -2.96 -6.47 3.41
C ALA A 348 -3.42 -7.08 4.76
N ALA A 349 -2.50 -7.27 5.71
CA ALA A 349 -2.77 -7.87 7.02
C ALA A 349 -2.63 -6.88 8.19
N VAL A 350 -1.76 -5.87 8.04
CA VAL A 350 -1.42 -4.85 9.04
C VAL A 350 -1.70 -3.48 8.44
N LYS A 351 -2.33 -2.59 9.20
CA LYS A 351 -2.59 -1.22 8.71
C LYS A 351 -1.26 -0.50 8.50
N CYS A 352 -1.02 -0.06 7.27
CA CYS A 352 0.09 0.81 6.92
C CYS A 352 -0.34 2.27 7.01
N GLU A 353 0.51 3.12 7.58
CA GLU A 353 0.28 4.56 7.72
C GLU A 353 0.88 5.35 6.57
N ARG A 354 1.91 4.81 5.91
CA ARG A 354 2.62 5.49 4.81
C ARG A 354 3.10 4.52 3.73
N GLY A 355 3.41 5.07 2.55
CA GLY A 355 3.92 4.32 1.41
C GLY A 355 5.45 4.39 1.20
N ASN A 356 6.14 5.37 1.80
CA ASN A 356 7.60 5.50 1.72
C ASN A 356 8.23 4.99 3.02
N ALA A 357 9.32 4.22 2.93
CA ALA A 357 10.06 3.74 4.09
C ALA A 357 10.91 4.87 4.72
N VAL A 358 11.13 4.79 6.04
CA VAL A 358 12.09 5.62 6.76
C VAL A 358 13.39 4.83 6.80
N VAL A 359 14.39 5.32 6.08
CA VAL A 359 15.72 4.70 5.96
C VAL A 359 16.51 4.90 7.25
N PHE A 360 16.35 6.06 7.90
CA PHE A 360 17.08 6.40 9.10
C PHE A 360 16.28 7.33 10.02
N LYS A 361 16.40 7.09 11.34
CA LYS A 361 15.82 7.93 12.40
C LYS A 361 16.93 8.42 13.31
N PHE A 362 16.97 9.73 13.54
CA PHE A 362 17.94 10.35 14.43
C PHE A 362 17.23 11.15 15.54
N PRO A 363 17.34 10.72 16.81
CA PRO A 363 16.66 11.40 17.90
C PRO A 363 17.34 12.71 18.26
N VAL A 364 16.56 13.77 18.35
CA VAL A 364 17.06 15.12 18.67
C VAL A 364 16.67 15.48 20.09
N HIS A 365 17.68 15.72 20.92
CA HIS A 365 17.50 16.14 22.30
C HIS A 365 18.00 17.57 22.50
N GLU A 366 17.22 18.42 23.16
CA GLU A 366 17.62 19.79 23.52
C GLU A 366 17.44 19.96 25.03
N GLY A 367 18.54 20.16 25.75
CA GLY A 367 18.52 20.30 27.22
C GLY A 367 17.97 19.05 27.95
N GLY A 368 18.19 17.85 27.38
CA GLY A 368 17.67 16.58 27.91
C GLY A 368 16.19 16.33 27.63
N GLN A 369 15.48 17.26 26.97
CA GLN A 369 14.14 17.01 26.46
C GLN A 369 14.19 16.41 25.07
N ASP A 370 13.38 15.39 24.84
CA ASP A 370 13.13 14.84 23.50
C ASP A 370 12.34 15.86 22.67
N LYS A 371 12.92 16.25 21.52
CA LYS A 371 12.29 17.16 20.55
C LYS A 371 11.73 16.41 19.33
N GLY A 372 11.81 15.08 19.33
CA GLY A 372 11.40 14.20 18.24
C GLY A 372 12.59 13.69 17.43
N ASN A 373 12.29 13.08 16.29
CA ASN A 373 13.29 12.46 15.41
C ASN A 373 13.40 13.20 14.08
N VAL A 374 14.61 13.32 13.56
CA VAL A 374 14.84 13.53 12.13
C VAL A 374 14.55 12.19 11.45
N GLU A 375 13.59 12.16 10.54
CA GLU A 375 13.24 10.98 9.76
C GLU A 375 13.67 11.20 8.32
N LEU A 376 14.54 10.32 7.81
CA LEU A 376 15.00 10.32 6.43
C LEU A 376 14.20 9.28 5.65
N PHE A 377 13.40 9.75 4.70
CA PHE A 377 12.68 8.89 3.76
C PHE A 377 13.59 8.50 2.59
N GLU A 378 13.25 7.40 1.92
CA GLU A 378 14.05 6.84 0.82
C GLU A 378 14.28 7.80 -0.35
N ASP A 379 13.37 8.73 -0.58
CA ASP A 379 13.47 9.73 -1.65
C ASP A 379 14.04 11.08 -1.22
N GLN A 380 14.46 11.20 0.04
CA GLN A 380 15.02 12.42 0.61
C GLN A 380 16.54 12.34 0.72
N LEU A 381 17.20 13.48 0.56
CA LEU A 381 18.61 13.61 0.93
C LEU A 381 18.74 13.90 2.43
N PRO A 382 19.87 13.54 3.08
CA PRO A 382 20.16 13.88 4.47
C PRO A 382 19.89 15.35 4.82
N ALA A 383 20.29 16.28 3.95
CA ALA A 383 20.08 17.70 4.16
C ALA A 383 18.59 18.09 4.13
N ASP A 384 17.79 17.46 3.27
CA ASP A 384 16.34 17.68 3.18
C ASP A 384 15.65 17.26 4.48
N ALA A 385 15.97 16.06 4.98
CA ALA A 385 15.39 15.52 6.21
C ALA A 385 15.69 16.41 7.43
N VAL A 386 16.94 16.88 7.55
CA VAL A 386 17.36 17.80 8.62
C VAL A 386 16.68 19.17 8.48
N TYR A 387 16.58 19.71 7.27
CA TYR A 387 15.88 20.97 7.01
C TYR A 387 14.40 20.86 7.36
N ASP A 388 13.74 19.78 6.97
CA ASP A 388 12.35 19.47 7.30
C ASP A 388 12.10 19.41 8.80
N PHE A 389 12.97 18.73 9.52
CA PHE A 389 12.90 18.69 10.98
C PHE A 389 13.08 20.08 11.59
N CYS A 390 14.11 20.83 11.17
CA CYS A 390 14.36 22.20 11.63
C CYS A 390 13.18 23.14 11.32
N ARG A 391 12.52 22.96 10.18
CA ARG A 391 11.31 23.70 9.80
C ARG A 391 10.16 23.42 10.77
N ARG A 392 9.87 22.14 11.06
CA ARG A 392 8.81 21.73 12.01
C ARG A 392 9.11 22.15 13.46
N ALA A 393 10.36 22.00 13.87
CA ALA A 393 10.85 22.35 15.21
C ALA A 393 11.07 23.87 15.40
N LYS A 394 10.88 24.69 14.35
CA LYS A 394 11.10 26.14 14.34
C LYS A 394 12.56 26.55 14.61
N TYR A 395 13.53 25.73 14.22
CA TYR A 395 14.97 26.01 14.29
C TYR A 395 15.51 26.81 13.10
N LEU A 396 14.68 27.18 12.12
CA LEU A 396 15.07 28.03 11.00
C LEU A 396 15.01 29.55 11.31
N GLN A 397 15.00 29.94 12.59
CA GLN A 397 15.01 31.36 12.97
C GLN A 397 16.45 31.91 12.93
N PRO A 398 16.65 33.24 12.75
CA PRO A 398 17.98 33.83 12.68
C PRO A 398 18.86 33.49 13.87
N LYS A 399 18.29 33.53 15.08
CA LYS A 399 19.00 33.16 16.32
C LYS A 399 19.62 31.76 16.26
N TYR A 400 18.89 30.78 15.73
CA TYR A 400 19.37 29.40 15.63
C TYR A 400 20.32 29.20 14.44
N THR A 401 20.12 29.98 13.38
CA THR A 401 21.02 30.03 12.22
C THR A 401 22.38 30.58 12.62
N ASP A 402 22.41 31.68 13.37
CA ASP A 402 23.63 32.30 13.92
C ASP A 402 24.37 31.35 14.87
N LEU A 403 23.62 30.52 15.60
CA LEU A 403 24.18 29.47 16.46
C LEU A 403 24.63 28.22 15.69
N GLY A 404 24.42 28.17 14.38
CA GLY A 404 24.78 27.03 13.54
C GLY A 404 24.03 25.74 13.87
N VAL A 405 22.84 25.82 14.48
CA VAL A 405 22.11 24.65 14.97
C VAL A 405 21.83 23.65 13.85
N ARG A 406 21.39 24.11 12.68
CA ARG A 406 21.13 23.22 11.54
C ARG A 406 22.41 22.58 11.01
N ALA A 407 23.51 23.33 10.92
CA ALA A 407 24.79 22.81 10.45
C ALA A 407 25.36 21.75 11.42
N SER A 408 25.27 21.99 12.72
CA SER A 408 25.65 21.01 13.75
C SER A 408 24.76 19.77 13.68
N LEU A 409 23.44 19.96 13.65
CA LEU A 409 22.49 18.85 13.56
C LEU A 409 22.70 18.03 12.28
N HIS A 410 22.99 18.67 11.16
CA HIS A 410 23.30 17.99 9.90
C HIS A 410 24.59 17.17 9.99
N ALA A 411 25.65 17.74 10.55
CA ALA A 411 26.91 17.02 10.74
C ALA A 411 26.74 15.79 11.67
N ASP A 412 26.03 15.97 12.79
CA ASP A 412 25.75 14.88 13.74
C ASP A 412 24.86 13.80 13.10
N PHE A 413 23.84 14.22 12.35
CA PHE A 413 22.95 13.34 11.60
C PHE A 413 23.72 12.51 10.57
N CYS A 414 24.55 13.14 9.73
CA CYS A 414 25.34 12.45 8.72
C CYS A 414 26.39 11.51 9.33
N ALA A 415 27.04 11.91 10.43
CA ALA A 415 27.97 11.05 11.14
C ALA A 415 27.28 9.80 11.71
N ALA A 416 26.07 9.96 12.26
CA ALA A 416 25.27 8.84 12.77
C ALA A 416 24.70 7.97 11.63
N TYR A 417 24.26 8.58 10.52
CA TYR A 417 23.72 7.87 9.37
C TYR A 417 24.78 7.01 8.68
N ASN A 418 25.98 7.56 8.46
CA ASN A 418 27.09 6.81 7.88
C ASN A 418 27.51 5.63 8.78
N ARG A 419 27.59 5.85 10.10
CA ARG A 419 27.87 4.77 11.07
C ARG A 419 26.81 3.67 11.02
N SER A 420 25.54 4.04 11.04
CA SER A 420 24.41 3.11 10.98
C SER A 420 24.41 2.29 9.68
N THR A 421 24.72 2.93 8.55
CA THR A 421 24.73 2.26 7.24
C THR A 421 25.86 1.23 7.17
N ILE A 422 27.05 1.57 7.67
CA ILE A 422 28.18 0.64 7.77
C ILE A 422 27.86 -0.51 8.72
N GLU A 423 27.28 -0.23 9.90
CA GLU A 423 26.95 -1.24 10.91
C GLU A 423 25.86 -2.21 10.45
N ASN A 424 24.79 -1.70 9.82
CA ASN A 424 23.62 -2.50 9.46
C ASN A 424 23.75 -3.17 8.09
N TYR A 425 24.43 -2.52 7.13
CA TYR A 425 24.43 -2.97 5.73
C TYR A 425 25.84 -3.24 5.17
N GLY A 426 26.90 -2.93 5.91
CA GLY A 426 28.27 -3.24 5.52
C GLY A 426 28.80 -2.43 4.34
N HIS A 427 28.12 -1.35 3.95
CA HIS A 427 28.54 -0.44 2.89
C HIS A 427 28.41 1.02 3.34
N PRO A 428 29.18 1.96 2.75
CA PRO A 428 29.02 3.39 3.02
C PRO A 428 27.68 3.91 2.46
N LEU A 429 27.39 5.18 2.74
CA LEU A 429 26.28 5.91 2.10
C LEU A 429 26.37 5.82 0.58
N ASP A 430 25.21 5.81 -0.10
CA ASP A 430 25.19 6.00 -1.55
C ASP A 430 25.78 7.36 -1.94
N ASP A 431 26.24 7.48 -3.19
CA ASP A 431 26.96 8.67 -3.67
C ASP A 431 26.15 9.96 -3.51
N GLN A 432 24.81 9.92 -3.61
CA GLN A 432 23.97 11.10 -3.47
C GLN A 432 23.82 11.51 -2.01
N ALA A 433 23.57 10.56 -1.11
CA ALA A 433 23.52 10.80 0.32
C ALA A 433 24.88 11.28 0.86
N GLN A 434 25.97 10.68 0.39
CA GLN A 434 27.32 11.11 0.72
C GLN A 434 27.60 12.53 0.22
N ALA A 435 27.27 12.84 -1.03
CA ALA A 435 27.40 14.19 -1.57
C ALA A 435 26.59 15.22 -0.77
N SER A 436 25.34 14.91 -0.40
CA SER A 436 24.53 15.79 0.45
C SER A 436 25.17 16.00 1.83
N CYS A 437 25.74 14.95 2.42
CA CYS A 437 26.46 15.05 3.67
C CYS A 437 27.73 15.91 3.56
N ASP A 438 28.48 15.78 2.47
CA ASP A 438 29.74 16.50 2.22
C ASP A 438 29.51 17.98 1.85
N GLU A 439 28.47 18.27 1.07
CA GLU A 439 28.04 19.63 0.74
C GLU A 439 27.41 20.36 1.94
N GLY A 440 27.06 19.62 2.99
CA GLY A 440 26.51 20.16 4.23
C GLY A 440 25.05 20.61 4.09
N PRO A 441 24.55 21.41 5.06
CA PRO A 441 23.14 21.80 5.11
C PRO A 441 22.70 22.68 3.94
N SER A 442 23.62 23.27 3.18
CA SER A 442 23.32 24.04 1.96
C SER A 442 22.81 23.18 0.80
N SER A 443 23.02 21.86 0.83
CA SER A 443 22.47 20.95 -0.18
C SER A 443 20.99 20.63 0.03
N ALA A 444 20.39 21.10 1.14
CA ALA A 444 18.97 20.88 1.39
C ALA A 444 18.12 21.58 0.33
N ARG A 445 17.09 20.90 -0.11
CA ARG A 445 16.13 21.34 -1.11
C ARG A 445 14.83 21.69 -0.41
N GLU A 446 14.19 22.77 -0.85
CA GLU A 446 12.85 23.11 -0.38
C GLU A 446 11.80 22.43 -1.27
N ASP A 447 10.83 21.77 -0.65
CA ASP A 447 9.70 21.18 -1.37
C ASP A 447 8.99 22.27 -2.19
N LEU A 448 8.99 22.15 -3.52
CA LEU A 448 8.23 23.00 -4.43
C LEU A 448 6.73 22.81 -4.20
N PHE A 449 6.30 21.55 -4.11
CA PHE A 449 4.97 21.15 -3.65
C PHE A 449 4.99 19.72 -3.15
N LYS A 450 3.92 19.36 -2.45
CA LYS A 450 3.66 17.99 -2.03
C LYS A 450 2.44 17.45 -2.76
N LEU A 451 2.51 16.19 -3.17
CA LEU A 451 1.36 15.48 -3.72
C LEU A 451 1.07 14.27 -2.85
N GLU A 452 -0.10 14.29 -2.23
CA GLU A 452 -0.63 13.16 -1.48
C GLU A 452 -1.58 12.38 -2.38
N PHE A 453 -1.42 11.07 -2.44
CA PHE A 453 -2.33 10.19 -3.17
C PHE A 453 -2.41 8.83 -2.48
N THR A 454 -3.51 8.12 -2.70
CA THR A 454 -3.75 6.80 -2.11
C THR A 454 -3.76 5.75 -3.22
N VAL A 455 -2.89 4.73 -3.11
CA VAL A 455 -2.90 3.56 -4.00
C VAL A 455 -2.98 2.32 -3.12
N SER A 456 -4.01 1.50 -3.34
CA SER A 456 -4.22 0.26 -2.56
C SER A 456 -4.25 0.51 -1.04
N ASP A 457 -4.99 1.54 -0.61
CA ASP A 457 -5.12 2.01 0.78
C ASP A 457 -3.83 2.56 1.43
N LEU A 458 -2.72 2.64 0.69
CA LEU A 458 -1.49 3.27 1.13
C LEU A 458 -1.46 4.74 0.75
N ASN A 459 -1.22 5.60 1.74
CA ASN A 459 -1.00 7.01 1.53
C ASN A 459 0.47 7.24 1.22
N TYR A 460 0.73 7.80 0.05
CA TYR A 460 2.05 8.23 -0.36
C TYR A 460 2.10 9.74 -0.31
N GLU A 461 3.14 10.29 0.32
CA GLU A 461 3.46 11.71 0.28
C GLU A 461 4.67 11.88 -0.64
N LEU A 462 4.48 12.57 -1.76
CA LEU A 462 5.57 12.91 -2.66
C LEU A 462 6.03 14.32 -2.42
N ARG A 463 7.35 14.45 -2.40
CA ARG A 463 8.01 15.74 -2.40
C ARG A 463 8.63 15.95 -3.75
N PHE A 464 8.34 17.12 -4.30
CA PHE A 464 8.86 17.56 -5.57
C PHE A 464 9.77 18.73 -5.29
N TYR A 465 11.00 18.67 -5.78
CA TYR A 465 12.01 19.70 -5.64
C TYR A 465 12.19 20.45 -6.97
N ASP A 466 12.80 21.63 -6.95
CA ASP A 466 13.09 22.37 -8.20
C ASP A 466 13.98 21.57 -9.15
N ASP A 467 14.93 20.81 -8.61
CA ASP A 467 15.91 20.05 -9.40
C ASP A 467 15.27 18.85 -10.12
N ASP A 468 14.09 18.40 -9.68
CA ASP A 468 13.30 17.39 -10.39
C ASP A 468 12.68 17.95 -11.69
N PHE A 469 12.67 19.28 -11.84
CA PHE A 469 12.15 20.01 -13.01
C PHE A 469 13.19 21.01 -13.55
N PRO A 470 14.33 20.53 -14.07
CA PRO A 470 15.38 21.43 -14.56
C PRO A 470 14.79 22.39 -15.61
N SER A 471 14.93 23.70 -15.35
CA SER A 471 14.30 24.76 -16.14
C SER A 471 14.84 24.88 -17.56
N ASP A 472 16.07 24.40 -17.75
CA ASP A 472 16.73 24.38 -19.05
C ASP A 472 17.07 22.92 -19.38
N CYS A 473 16.44 22.35 -20.41
CA CYS A 473 17.21 21.44 -21.27
C CYS A 473 18.25 22.30 -21.97
N ARG A 474 19.33 22.65 -21.29
CA ARG A 474 20.53 23.05 -22.00
C ARG A 474 20.92 21.80 -22.76
N VAL A 475 20.69 21.82 -24.08
CA VAL A 475 21.55 21.11 -25.00
C VAL A 475 22.94 21.56 -24.58
N GLU A 476 23.63 20.75 -23.79
CA GLU A 476 25.06 20.91 -23.60
C GLU A 476 25.59 20.95 -25.02
N ARG A 477 25.93 22.16 -25.49
CA ARG A 477 26.64 22.26 -26.76
C ARG A 477 27.83 21.34 -26.57
N PRO A 478 28.03 20.34 -27.44
CA PRO A 478 29.18 19.46 -27.32
C PRO A 478 30.36 20.39 -27.14
N VAL A 479 31.09 20.21 -26.04
CA VAL A 479 32.30 20.96 -25.77
C VAL A 479 33.15 20.77 -27.01
N VAL A 480 33.21 21.79 -27.86
CA VAL A 480 34.12 21.80 -29.00
C VAL A 480 35.48 21.83 -28.34
N PHE A 481 36.09 20.65 -28.21
CA PHE A 481 37.50 20.53 -27.94
C PHE A 481 38.20 21.28 -29.06
N SER A 482 38.66 22.50 -28.76
CA SER A 482 39.58 23.22 -29.63
C SER A 482 40.82 22.36 -29.77
N ALA A 483 40.99 21.80 -30.97
CA ALA A 483 42.19 21.09 -31.37
C ALA A 483 43.32 22.10 -31.57
N GLU A 484 44.22 22.21 -30.59
CA GLU A 484 45.55 22.82 -30.65
C GLU A 484 46.27 22.30 -29.39
N THR A 485 47.44 21.67 -29.36
CA THR A 485 48.50 21.43 -30.34
C THR A 485 49.27 20.20 -29.84
N ALA A 486 49.63 19.31 -30.75
CA ALA A 486 50.51 18.18 -30.45
C ALA A 486 51.96 18.65 -30.23
N SER A 487 52.58 18.26 -29.12
CA SER A 487 54.03 18.00 -29.06
C SER A 487 54.40 17.05 -27.92
N SER A 488 54.61 15.80 -28.30
CA SER A 488 55.69 14.91 -27.84
C SER A 488 56.15 14.97 -26.38
N SER A 489 55.92 13.91 -25.63
CA SER A 489 57.01 12.99 -25.26
C SER A 489 56.50 11.70 -24.63
N SER A 490 57.19 10.65 -25.03
CA SER A 490 57.01 9.23 -24.80
C SER A 490 57.52 8.76 -23.43
N SER A 491 56.80 7.83 -22.80
CA SER A 491 57.39 6.64 -22.17
C SER A 491 56.34 5.63 -21.69
N SER A 492 56.16 4.60 -22.50
CA SER A 492 56.06 3.17 -22.14
C SER A 492 55.82 2.78 -20.67
N SER A 493 54.75 2.02 -20.40
CA SER A 493 54.86 0.59 -20.05
C SER A 493 53.51 -0.13 -19.98
N SER A 494 53.60 -1.40 -20.37
CA SER A 494 52.65 -2.48 -20.61
C SER A 494 51.90 -3.04 -19.39
N SER A 495 50.67 -3.55 -19.59
CA SER A 495 50.23 -4.95 -19.31
C SER A 495 48.68 -5.07 -19.45
N SER A 496 48.17 -5.71 -20.51
CA SER A 496 47.58 -7.07 -20.52
C SER A 496 46.34 -7.23 -19.61
N SER A 497 45.12 -7.11 -20.15
CA SER A 497 44.30 -8.19 -20.72
C SER A 497 43.32 -8.82 -19.72
N SER A 498 42.02 -8.59 -19.92
CA SER A 498 41.01 -9.65 -19.82
C SER A 498 39.75 -9.23 -20.58
N SER A 499 39.43 -10.06 -21.56
CA SER A 499 38.27 -10.05 -22.42
C SER A 499 37.05 -10.62 -21.70
N SER A 500 35.91 -9.93 -21.75
CA SER A 500 34.61 -10.58 -21.66
C SER A 500 33.65 -9.92 -22.65
N SER A 501 32.87 -10.80 -23.25
CA SER A 501 32.14 -10.71 -24.50
C SER A 501 30.89 -9.84 -24.41
N SER A 502 30.80 -8.89 -25.34
CA SER A 502 29.63 -8.11 -25.69
C SER A 502 28.59 -8.95 -26.43
N SER A 503 27.35 -8.90 -25.96
CA SER A 503 26.17 -9.24 -26.74
C SER A 503 25.58 -7.92 -27.25
N SER A 504 25.57 -7.78 -28.56
CA SER A 504 25.15 -6.59 -29.31
C SER A 504 23.64 -6.53 -29.42
N SER A 505 23.00 -5.68 -28.62
CA SER A 505 21.70 -5.08 -28.92
C SER A 505 21.94 -3.71 -29.54
N SER A 506 21.72 -3.62 -30.84
CA SER A 506 21.78 -2.41 -31.66
C SER A 506 20.82 -1.34 -31.15
N SER A 507 21.36 -0.33 -30.46
CA SER A 507 20.67 0.89 -30.07
C SER A 507 20.80 1.95 -31.17
N SER A 508 19.71 2.23 -31.88
CA SER A 508 19.52 3.45 -32.65
C SER A 508 19.23 4.62 -31.69
N SER A 509 20.28 5.21 -31.11
CA SER A 509 20.18 6.27 -30.09
C SER A 509 20.81 7.63 -30.49
N GLU A 510 21.14 7.87 -31.76
CA GLU A 510 21.92 9.06 -32.14
C GLU A 510 21.12 10.29 -32.62
N ASN A 511 19.80 10.37 -32.44
CA ASN A 511 19.02 11.55 -32.88
C ASN A 511 18.05 12.15 -31.84
N ALA A 512 18.17 11.80 -30.55
CA ALA A 512 17.23 12.26 -29.50
C ALA A 512 17.61 13.60 -28.82
N SER A 513 18.69 14.27 -29.20
CA SER A 513 19.25 15.40 -28.43
C SER A 513 18.61 16.77 -28.64
N ASN A 514 17.60 16.92 -29.50
CA ASN A 514 17.03 18.24 -29.88
C ASN A 514 15.52 18.42 -29.66
N GLN A 515 14.82 17.48 -29.01
CA GLN A 515 13.38 17.59 -28.71
C GLN A 515 13.10 17.53 -27.20
N CYS A 516 13.56 18.52 -26.45
CA CYS A 516 12.99 18.78 -25.13
C CYS A 516 11.79 19.71 -25.26
N GLY A 517 10.62 19.18 -25.59
CA GLY A 517 9.36 19.89 -25.39
C GLY A 517 9.06 20.02 -23.89
N GLU A 518 8.40 21.10 -23.45
CA GLU A 518 7.92 21.29 -22.06
C GLU A 518 7.07 20.10 -21.56
N GLU A 519 6.41 19.40 -22.49
CA GLU A 519 5.64 18.17 -22.26
C GLU A 519 6.48 17.06 -21.59
N THR A 520 7.82 17.09 -21.73
CA THR A 520 8.72 16.05 -21.18
C THR A 520 9.08 16.19 -19.71
N ARG A 521 8.95 17.37 -19.07
CA ARG A 521 9.39 17.53 -17.65
C ARG A 521 8.44 16.83 -16.68
N HIS A 522 7.13 17.02 -16.86
CA HIS A 522 6.11 16.42 -16.01
C HIS A 522 5.98 14.93 -16.26
N LEU A 523 6.19 14.48 -17.50
CA LEU A 523 6.27 13.06 -17.85
C LEU A 523 7.48 12.39 -17.19
N ARG A 524 8.66 13.01 -17.17
CA ARG A 524 9.83 12.46 -16.45
C ARG A 524 9.61 12.38 -14.95
N ALA A 525 9.04 13.42 -14.34
CA ALA A 525 8.69 13.40 -12.93
C ALA A 525 7.63 12.31 -12.63
N ALA A 526 6.64 12.16 -13.51
CA ALA A 526 5.64 11.10 -13.42
C ALA A 526 6.26 9.71 -13.57
N ALA A 527 7.19 9.52 -14.51
CA ALA A 527 7.90 8.26 -14.73
C ALA A 527 8.80 7.89 -13.54
N ALA A 528 9.60 8.83 -13.05
CA ALA A 528 10.42 8.65 -11.86
C ALA A 528 9.57 8.24 -10.66
N PHE A 529 8.40 8.84 -10.51
CA PHE A 529 7.44 8.50 -9.48
C PHE A 529 6.78 7.13 -9.69
N CYS A 530 6.28 6.84 -10.89
CA CYS A 530 5.64 5.56 -11.19
C CYS A 530 6.64 4.41 -11.03
N GLY A 531 7.94 4.65 -11.23
CA GLY A 531 8.99 3.71 -10.89
C GLY A 531 9.14 3.41 -9.38
N ARG A 532 8.67 4.32 -8.51
CA ARG A 532 8.67 4.14 -7.04
C ARG A 532 7.43 3.40 -6.53
N ILE A 533 6.28 3.52 -7.21
CA ILE A 533 5.09 2.71 -6.89
C ILE A 533 5.23 1.35 -7.55
N LEU A 534 5.10 0.29 -6.77
CA LEU A 534 5.15 -1.07 -7.30
C LEU A 534 3.99 -1.93 -6.76
N PRO A 535 3.21 -2.57 -7.64
CA PRO A 535 3.21 -2.35 -9.10
C PRO A 535 2.68 -0.95 -9.44
N PRO A 536 3.25 -0.25 -10.45
CA PRO A 536 2.68 1.01 -10.91
C PRO A 536 1.27 0.75 -11.44
N PRO A 537 0.29 1.62 -11.14
CA PRO A 537 -1.01 1.55 -11.77
C PRO A 537 -0.86 1.54 -13.31
N PRO A 538 -1.66 0.76 -14.05
CA PRO A 538 -1.63 0.81 -15.50
C PRO A 538 -1.94 2.23 -15.99
N GLY A 539 -1.06 2.80 -16.81
CA GLY A 539 -1.18 4.19 -17.28
C GLY A 539 -0.78 5.25 -16.24
N CYS A 540 -0.09 4.86 -15.15
CA CYS A 540 0.35 5.76 -14.08
C CYS A 540 0.97 7.06 -14.60
N GLU A 541 1.95 6.98 -15.51
CA GLU A 541 2.66 8.16 -16.02
C GLU A 541 1.71 9.14 -16.74
N ALA A 542 0.91 8.62 -17.67
CA ALA A 542 -0.04 9.41 -18.45
C ALA A 542 -1.14 10.04 -17.58
N SER A 543 -1.57 9.32 -16.53
CA SER A 543 -2.58 9.82 -15.60
C SER A 543 -2.05 10.90 -14.66
N LEU A 544 -0.78 10.82 -14.27
CA LEU A 544 -0.19 11.68 -13.25
C LEU A 544 0.47 12.93 -13.83
N ALA A 545 1.03 12.84 -15.04
CA ALA A 545 1.72 13.97 -15.66
C ALA A 545 0.86 15.25 -15.72
N PRO A 546 -0.45 15.22 -16.06
CA PRO A 546 -1.30 16.42 -16.01
C PRO A 546 -1.48 16.98 -14.59
N ALA A 547 -1.58 16.11 -13.58
CA ALA A 547 -1.70 16.51 -12.18
C ALA A 547 -0.41 17.19 -11.69
N ILE A 548 0.75 16.60 -11.99
CA ILE A 548 2.07 17.18 -11.71
C ILE A 548 2.21 18.52 -12.45
N ALA A 549 1.84 18.60 -13.74
CA ALA A 549 1.90 19.83 -14.51
C ALA A 549 1.08 20.97 -13.87
N SER A 550 -0.16 20.66 -13.48
CA SER A 550 -1.03 21.60 -12.77
C SER A 550 -0.43 22.03 -11.43
N GLN A 551 0.13 21.10 -10.64
CA GLN A 551 0.72 21.43 -9.34
C GLN A 551 2.01 22.24 -9.46
N VAL A 552 2.88 21.92 -10.43
CA VAL A 552 4.08 22.73 -10.72
C VAL A 552 3.65 24.13 -11.13
N ALA A 553 2.67 24.28 -12.03
CA ALA A 553 2.17 25.61 -12.43
C ALA A 553 1.59 26.39 -11.23
N ARG A 554 0.87 25.72 -10.32
CA ARG A 554 0.39 26.33 -9.07
C ARG A 554 1.54 26.69 -8.13
N ALA A 555 2.56 25.85 -8.01
CA ALA A 555 3.73 26.11 -7.17
C ALA A 555 4.57 27.27 -7.72
N GLU A 556 4.79 27.33 -9.03
CA GLU A 556 5.45 28.45 -9.72
C GLU A 556 4.67 29.76 -9.55
N ARG A 557 3.34 29.73 -9.58
CA ARG A 557 2.51 30.91 -9.25
C ARG A 557 2.65 31.30 -7.78
N ARG A 558 2.44 30.37 -6.85
CA ARG A 558 2.57 30.58 -5.39
C ARG A 558 3.95 31.10 -4.98
N ARG A 559 4.99 30.72 -5.71
CA ARG A 559 6.36 31.23 -5.51
C ARG A 559 6.44 32.75 -5.67
N TYR A 560 5.63 33.36 -6.54
CA TYR A 560 5.66 34.80 -6.80
C TYR A 560 4.40 35.55 -6.35
N GLU A 561 3.33 34.84 -5.98
CA GLU A 561 2.10 35.42 -5.43
C GLU A 561 2.16 35.59 -3.89
N MET A 562 1.39 36.54 -3.33
CA MET A 562 1.35 36.83 -1.88
C MET A 562 0.56 35.77 -1.09
N THR A 563 0.90 34.49 -1.23
CA THR A 563 0.01 33.41 -0.74
C THR A 563 0.44 32.78 0.58
N SER A 564 1.57 33.20 1.17
CA SER A 564 1.85 32.80 2.56
C SER A 564 1.03 33.68 3.51
N PRO A 565 0.33 33.09 4.51
CA PRO A 565 -0.35 33.83 5.59
C PRO A 565 0.57 34.82 6.33
N PHE A 566 1.88 34.73 6.10
CA PHE A 566 2.93 35.45 6.79
C PHE A 566 3.59 36.58 5.95
N GLY A 567 3.03 36.88 4.77
CA GLY A 567 3.58 37.81 3.77
C GLY A 567 4.37 37.09 2.67
N TYR A 568 5.01 37.84 1.76
CA TYR A 568 5.90 37.24 0.76
C TYR A 568 6.97 36.40 1.46
N ASP A 569 7.12 35.14 1.06
CA ASP A 569 8.30 34.38 1.40
C ASP A 569 9.34 34.68 0.31
N TYR A 570 10.30 35.56 0.59
CA TYR A 570 11.28 35.98 -0.42
C TYR A 570 12.33 34.91 -0.74
N TYR A 571 12.41 33.84 0.07
CA TYR A 571 13.34 32.73 -0.13
C TYR A 571 12.90 31.82 -1.28
N LEU A 572 11.60 31.52 -1.34
CA LEU A 572 10.99 30.73 -2.41
C LEU A 572 11.28 31.28 -3.83
N PRO A 573 11.06 32.58 -4.16
CA PRO A 573 11.42 33.19 -5.44
C PRO A 573 12.89 33.03 -5.84
N LEU A 574 13.79 33.02 -4.84
CA LEU A 574 15.22 32.91 -5.04
C LEU A 574 15.70 31.47 -5.17
N ARG A 575 14.83 30.50 -4.83
CA ARG A 575 15.17 29.07 -4.73
C ARG A 575 16.31 28.84 -3.73
N GLU A 576 16.20 29.51 -2.59
CA GLU A 576 17.17 29.41 -1.51
C GLU A 576 16.46 29.11 -0.19
N LEU A 577 17.18 28.54 0.76
CA LEU A 577 16.64 28.19 2.08
C LEU A 577 16.53 29.41 2.98
N ARG A 578 15.61 29.37 3.96
CA ARG A 578 15.36 30.49 4.90
C ARG A 578 16.58 30.92 5.70
N ASP A 579 17.49 30.01 5.95
CA ASP A 579 18.70 30.23 6.71
C ASP A 579 19.94 30.45 5.82
N ALA A 580 19.77 30.60 4.51
CA ALA A 580 20.86 30.93 3.59
C ALA A 580 21.52 32.26 3.98
N ASP A 581 22.85 32.33 3.86
CA ASP A 581 23.59 33.56 4.14
C ASP A 581 23.30 34.66 3.09
N ASN A 582 23.61 35.92 3.44
CA ASN A 582 23.35 37.06 2.54
C ASN A 582 24.12 36.96 1.21
N ALA A 583 25.28 36.32 1.17
CA ALA A 583 26.07 36.18 -0.05
C ALA A 583 25.39 35.21 -1.02
N THR A 584 24.82 34.13 -0.51
CA THR A 584 24.07 33.10 -1.24
C THR A 584 22.75 33.67 -1.75
N LEU A 585 21.98 34.38 -0.91
CA LEU A 585 20.78 35.09 -1.35
C LEU A 585 21.08 36.13 -2.45
N ARG A 586 22.20 36.85 -2.34
CA ARG A 586 22.62 37.82 -3.36
C ARG A 586 23.01 37.15 -4.68
N ARG A 587 23.74 36.03 -4.63
CA ARG A 587 24.06 35.23 -5.82
C ARG A 587 22.78 34.70 -6.48
N ALA A 588 21.87 34.16 -5.69
CA ALA A 588 20.57 33.68 -6.14
C ALA A 588 19.73 34.77 -6.81
N TYR A 589 19.72 35.98 -6.23
CA TYR A 589 19.06 37.12 -6.84
C TYR A 589 19.61 37.45 -8.23
N PHE A 590 20.94 37.50 -8.39
CA PHE A 590 21.54 37.76 -9.70
C PHE A 590 21.31 36.61 -10.69
N ARG A 591 21.30 35.36 -10.21
CA ARG A 591 20.95 34.17 -11.01
C ARG A 591 19.52 34.30 -11.57
N GLU A 592 18.55 34.64 -10.73
CA GLU A 592 17.14 34.79 -11.13
C GLU A 592 16.86 36.07 -11.93
N LEU A 593 17.61 37.15 -11.69
CA LEU A 593 17.48 38.41 -12.41
C LEU A 593 18.08 38.35 -13.81
N GLY A 594 19.16 37.58 -14.02
CA GLY A 594 19.86 37.44 -15.30
C GLY A 594 18.95 37.20 -16.51
N PRO A 595 18.05 36.20 -16.49
CA PRO A 595 17.18 35.89 -17.63
C PRO A 595 15.99 36.84 -17.81
N LEU A 596 15.57 37.57 -16.77
CA LEU A 596 14.33 38.37 -16.78
C LEU A 596 14.31 39.47 -17.85
N PRO A 597 15.34 40.30 -18.04
CA PRO A 597 15.34 41.33 -19.08
C PRO A 597 15.17 40.75 -20.49
N LEU A 598 15.75 39.58 -20.75
CA LEU A 598 15.62 38.91 -22.04
C LEU A 598 14.22 38.31 -22.22
N ALA A 599 13.68 37.66 -21.18
CA ALA A 599 12.33 37.10 -21.19
C ALA A 599 11.25 38.19 -21.37
N LEU A 600 11.34 39.31 -20.64
CA LEU A 600 10.45 40.45 -20.78
C LEU A 600 10.54 41.09 -22.18
N ARG A 601 11.74 41.22 -22.75
CA ARG A 601 11.92 41.72 -24.12
C ARG A 601 11.31 40.79 -25.15
N ARG A 602 11.48 39.46 -25.00
CA ARG A 602 10.86 38.46 -25.88
C ARG A 602 9.33 38.50 -25.77
N SER A 603 8.79 38.46 -24.56
CA SER A 603 7.34 38.53 -24.33
C SER A 603 6.73 39.82 -24.89
N ARG A 604 7.39 40.97 -24.68
CA ARG A 604 6.97 42.25 -25.28
C ARG A 604 7.03 42.23 -26.81
N ARG A 605 8.08 41.66 -27.41
CA ARG A 605 8.20 41.50 -28.87
C ARG A 605 7.06 40.62 -29.41
N ASN A 606 6.81 39.47 -28.78
CA ASN A 606 5.75 38.55 -29.19
C ASN A 606 4.37 39.21 -29.09
N ALA A 607 4.11 39.97 -28.02
CA ALA A 607 2.87 40.73 -27.87
C ALA A 607 2.71 41.83 -28.92
N THR A 608 3.81 42.53 -29.28
CA THR A 608 3.76 43.53 -30.36
C THR A 608 3.55 42.89 -31.73
N GLU A 609 4.22 41.77 -32.02
CA GLU A 609 4.10 41.04 -33.27
C GLU A 609 2.69 40.43 -33.43
N LEU A 610 2.13 39.87 -32.36
CA LEU A 610 0.75 39.40 -32.33
C LEU A 610 -0.23 40.55 -32.61
N ASN A 611 -0.07 41.69 -31.93
CA ASN A 611 -0.94 42.87 -32.15
C ASN A 611 -0.82 43.42 -33.57
N GLU A 612 0.39 43.45 -34.15
CA GLU A 612 0.61 43.85 -35.54
C GLU A 612 -0.03 42.87 -36.52
N THR A 613 0.11 41.56 -36.29
CA THR A 613 -0.50 40.50 -37.11
C THR A 613 -2.03 40.59 -37.08
N VAL A 614 -2.62 40.79 -35.90
CA VAL A 614 -4.07 40.96 -35.72
C VAL A 614 -4.55 42.21 -36.43
N ARG A 615 -3.85 43.35 -36.30
CA ARG A 615 -4.19 44.58 -37.01
C ARG A 615 -4.09 44.39 -38.53
N ALA A 616 -3.05 43.71 -39.01
CA ALA A 616 -2.84 43.44 -40.43
C ALA A 616 -3.93 42.54 -41.02
N ALA A 617 -4.48 41.59 -40.25
CA ALA A 617 -5.59 40.74 -40.68
C ALA A 617 -6.96 41.46 -40.60
N VAL A 618 -7.26 42.10 -39.48
CA VAL A 618 -8.59 42.64 -39.17
C VAL A 618 -8.89 43.94 -39.93
N VAL A 619 -7.91 44.81 -40.13
CA VAL A 619 -8.14 46.13 -40.77
C VAL A 619 -8.55 46.01 -42.24
N PRO A 620 -7.87 45.22 -43.10
CA PRO A 620 -8.28 45.03 -44.49
C PRO A 620 -9.65 44.35 -44.62
N ALA A 621 -9.90 43.30 -43.82
CA ALA A 621 -11.17 42.58 -43.82
C ALA A 621 -12.34 43.49 -43.42
N ASN A 622 -12.19 44.28 -42.35
CA ASN A 622 -13.21 45.27 -41.96
C ASN A 622 -13.41 46.35 -43.04
N ARG A 623 -12.35 46.77 -43.72
CA ARG A 623 -12.46 47.73 -44.83
C ARG A 623 -13.21 47.12 -46.01
N ALA A 624 -12.97 45.85 -46.33
CA ALA A 624 -13.66 45.11 -47.39
C ALA A 624 -15.14 44.90 -47.04
N ALA A 625 -15.45 44.48 -45.81
CA ALA A 625 -16.83 44.33 -45.33
C ALA A 625 -17.59 45.67 -45.37
N ARG A 626 -16.97 46.77 -44.95
CA ARG A 626 -17.59 48.12 -45.06
C ARG A 626 -17.87 48.53 -46.50
N ARG A 627 -17.00 48.17 -47.45
CA ARG A 627 -17.22 48.44 -48.88
C ARG A 627 -18.37 47.59 -49.42
N ALA A 628 -18.43 46.31 -49.08
CA ALA A 628 -19.54 45.42 -49.46
C ALA A 628 -20.88 45.91 -48.89
N LEU A 629 -20.92 46.30 -47.61
CA LEU A 629 -22.12 46.90 -47.00
C LEU A 629 -22.51 48.25 -47.62
N ALA A 630 -21.54 49.08 -48.01
CA ALA A 630 -21.81 50.32 -48.72
C ALA A 630 -22.39 50.06 -50.12
N ALA A 631 -21.86 49.07 -50.84
CA ALA A 631 -22.39 48.62 -52.14
C ALA A 631 -23.82 48.09 -51.99
N ALA A 632 -24.07 47.20 -51.02
CA ALA A 632 -25.39 46.69 -50.68
C ALA A 632 -26.39 47.82 -50.36
N ARG A 633 -25.99 48.84 -49.59
CA ARG A 633 -26.85 50.01 -49.31
C ARG A 633 -27.16 50.81 -50.57
N GLY A 634 -26.19 50.97 -51.46
CA GLY A 634 -26.38 51.58 -52.78
C GLY A 634 -27.41 50.81 -53.61
N GLN A 635 -27.24 49.49 -53.72
CA GLN A 635 -28.15 48.61 -54.47
C GLN A 635 -29.57 48.62 -53.89
N ARG A 636 -29.71 48.59 -52.56
CA ARG A 636 -31.01 48.73 -51.89
C ARG A 636 -31.69 50.07 -52.20
N SER A 637 -30.95 51.17 -52.26
CA SER A 637 -31.54 52.47 -52.62
C SER A 637 -32.02 52.47 -54.07
N VAL A 638 -31.25 51.87 -54.99
CA VAL A 638 -31.66 51.73 -56.41
C VAL A 638 -32.91 50.86 -56.52
N LEU A 639 -32.95 49.73 -55.82
CA LEU A 639 -34.11 48.85 -55.76
C LEU A 639 -35.35 49.57 -55.21
N ASN A 640 -35.25 50.26 -54.08
CA ASN A 640 -36.37 51.01 -53.49
C ASN A 640 -36.91 52.07 -54.46
N ASN A 641 -36.03 52.86 -55.07
CA ASN A 641 -36.44 53.87 -56.05
C ASN A 641 -37.13 53.23 -57.27
N THR A 642 -36.68 52.05 -57.69
CA THR A 642 -37.25 51.31 -58.82
C THR A 642 -38.63 50.75 -58.46
N LEU A 643 -38.77 50.16 -57.27
CA LEU A 643 -40.05 49.69 -56.74
C LEU A 643 -41.05 50.82 -56.53
N ASP A 644 -40.63 51.96 -56.00
CA ASP A 644 -41.48 53.15 -55.84
C ASP A 644 -41.98 53.65 -57.21
N THR A 645 -41.13 53.60 -58.24
CA THR A 645 -41.51 53.94 -59.62
C THR A 645 -42.52 52.95 -60.19
N ILE A 646 -42.25 51.65 -60.05
CA ILE A 646 -43.16 50.57 -60.49
C ILE A 646 -44.51 50.68 -59.78
N LEU A 647 -44.52 50.93 -58.47
CA LEU A 647 -45.75 51.10 -57.67
C LEU A 647 -46.53 52.34 -58.09
N ALA A 648 -45.85 53.45 -58.37
CA ALA A 648 -46.49 54.66 -58.88
C ALA A 648 -47.12 54.43 -60.26
N ASP A 649 -46.43 53.72 -61.16
CA ASP A 649 -46.94 53.40 -62.50
C ASP A 649 -48.08 52.37 -62.47
N LEU A 650 -48.03 51.38 -61.59
CA LEU A 650 -49.16 50.47 -61.33
C LEU A 650 -50.36 51.22 -60.75
N GLY A 651 -50.13 52.20 -59.86
CA GLY A 651 -51.17 53.08 -59.34
C GLY A 651 -51.85 53.87 -60.45
N ARG A 652 -51.08 54.46 -61.36
CA ARG A 652 -51.60 55.16 -62.54
C ARG A 652 -52.41 54.23 -63.46
N LEU A 653 -51.89 53.04 -63.76
CA LEU A 653 -52.60 52.05 -64.57
C LEU A 653 -53.92 51.62 -63.93
N ARG A 654 -53.94 51.42 -62.62
CA ARG A 654 -55.16 51.12 -61.86
C ARG A 654 -56.17 52.26 -61.97
N ASP A 655 -55.72 53.49 -61.75
CA ASP A 655 -56.60 54.66 -61.78
C ASP A 655 -57.17 54.88 -63.20
N GLU A 656 -56.35 54.70 -64.25
CA GLU A 656 -56.78 54.69 -65.66
C GLU A 656 -57.84 53.59 -65.93
N LEU A 657 -57.68 52.38 -65.38
CA LEU A 657 -58.65 51.29 -65.51
C LEU A 657 -59.96 51.55 -64.77
N VAL A 658 -59.91 52.20 -63.60
CA VAL A 658 -61.09 52.52 -62.78
C VAL A 658 -61.91 53.66 -63.41
N ASP A 659 -61.24 54.64 -64.02
CA ASP A 659 -61.88 55.82 -64.63
C ASP A 659 -62.54 55.55 -65.99
N GLY A 660 -62.65 54.28 -66.41
CA GLY A 660 -63.36 53.89 -67.62
C GLY A 660 -62.59 54.21 -68.90
N ALA A 661 -61.26 54.06 -68.88
CA ALA A 661 -60.45 54.13 -70.09
C ALA A 661 -61.07 53.29 -71.21
N ASN A 662 -61.12 53.88 -72.41
CA ASN A 662 -61.75 53.29 -73.58
C ASN A 662 -61.05 51.95 -73.92
N LEU A 663 -61.76 50.84 -73.72
CA LEU A 663 -61.23 49.46 -73.81
C LEU A 663 -60.78 49.05 -75.22
N ASP A 664 -60.83 49.96 -76.20
CA ASP A 664 -60.38 49.73 -77.58
C ASP A 664 -58.84 49.72 -77.72
N ASP A 665 -58.07 50.15 -76.71
CA ASP A 665 -56.60 50.19 -76.73
C ASP A 665 -55.94 49.21 -75.72
N VAL A 666 -56.40 47.95 -75.75
CA VAL A 666 -55.80 46.84 -74.96
C VAL A 666 -54.30 46.69 -75.26
N GLY A 667 -53.89 46.98 -76.50
CA GLY A 667 -52.48 46.88 -76.92
C GLY A 667 -51.56 47.83 -76.14
N ALA A 668 -51.96 49.08 -75.88
CA ALA A 668 -51.16 50.00 -75.08
C ALA A 668 -51.02 49.55 -73.62
N LEU A 669 -52.07 48.95 -73.05
CA LEU A 669 -52.08 48.38 -71.69
C LEU A 669 -51.16 47.16 -71.58
N GLU A 670 -51.20 46.25 -72.57
CA GLU A 670 -50.28 45.11 -72.64
C GLU A 670 -48.82 45.55 -72.75
N ILE A 671 -48.52 46.56 -73.56
CA ILE A 671 -47.16 47.11 -73.69
C ILE A 671 -46.66 47.73 -72.38
N ARG A 672 -47.50 48.49 -71.66
CA ARG A 672 -47.14 49.08 -70.35
C ARG A 672 -46.94 48.00 -69.29
N LEU A 673 -47.82 47.01 -69.23
CA LEU A 673 -47.68 45.88 -68.30
C LEU A 673 -46.42 45.05 -68.61
N ALA A 674 -46.13 44.78 -69.88
CA ALA A 674 -44.91 44.11 -70.31
C ALA A 674 -43.66 44.92 -69.92
N THR A 675 -43.71 46.26 -70.03
CA THR A 675 -42.61 47.14 -69.61
C THR A 675 -42.37 47.08 -68.10
N LEU A 676 -43.43 47.06 -67.28
CA LEU A 676 -43.33 46.91 -65.83
C LEU A 676 -42.81 45.52 -65.44
N LEU A 677 -43.20 44.46 -66.14
CA LEU A 677 -42.66 43.11 -65.92
C LEU A 677 -41.16 43.02 -66.24
N VAL A 678 -40.69 43.70 -67.30
CA VAL A 678 -39.26 43.80 -67.62
C VAL A 678 -38.49 44.57 -66.54
N GLN A 679 -39.05 45.67 -66.02
CA GLN A 679 -38.46 46.42 -64.91
C GLN A 679 -38.42 45.61 -63.61
N LEU A 680 -39.46 44.82 -63.33
CA LEU A 680 -39.52 43.92 -62.19
C LEU A 680 -38.47 42.79 -62.32
N ALA A 681 -38.33 42.19 -63.50
CA ALA A 681 -37.28 41.19 -63.76
C ALA A 681 -35.87 41.79 -63.63
N ALA A 682 -35.65 43.04 -64.06
CA ALA A 682 -34.37 43.72 -63.84
C ALA A 682 -34.07 43.98 -62.36
N SER A 683 -35.12 44.13 -61.52
CA SER A 683 -34.97 44.30 -60.07
C SER A 683 -34.54 43.00 -59.36
N GLU A 684 -34.83 41.84 -59.94
CA GLU A 684 -34.38 40.53 -59.45
C GLU A 684 -32.84 40.40 -59.53
N ALA A 685 -32.23 40.83 -60.63
CA ALA A 685 -30.77 40.86 -60.77
C ALA A 685 -30.08 41.80 -59.75
N VAL A 686 -30.76 42.89 -59.34
CA VAL A 686 -30.29 43.79 -58.28
C VAL A 686 -30.39 43.12 -56.91
N LEU A 687 -31.45 42.34 -56.66
CA LEU A 687 -31.61 41.54 -55.44
C LEU A 687 -30.53 40.46 -55.32
N ASP A 688 -30.20 39.76 -56.40
CA ASP A 688 -29.11 38.76 -56.41
C ASP A 688 -27.75 39.42 -56.12
N THR A 689 -27.49 40.58 -56.71
CA THR A 689 -26.26 41.33 -56.43
C THR A 689 -26.21 41.79 -54.97
N LEU A 690 -27.34 42.24 -54.42
CA LEU A 690 -27.47 42.63 -53.03
C LEU A 690 -27.24 41.46 -52.06
N ALA A 691 -27.81 40.29 -52.35
CA ALA A 691 -27.62 39.08 -51.55
C ALA A 691 -26.15 38.65 -51.55
N ASN A 692 -25.50 38.62 -52.73
CA ASN A 692 -24.08 38.30 -52.85
C ASN A 692 -23.17 39.29 -52.09
N ASP A 693 -23.47 40.59 -52.12
CA ASP A 693 -22.71 41.59 -51.36
C ASP A 693 -22.90 41.45 -49.83
N LEU A 694 -24.10 41.05 -49.40
CA LEU A 694 -24.39 40.77 -47.98
C LEU A 694 -23.69 39.48 -47.51
N ASP A 695 -23.78 38.39 -48.27
CA ASP A 695 -23.11 37.12 -47.96
C ASP A 695 -21.59 37.30 -47.93
N ARG A 696 -21.04 38.09 -48.86
CA ARG A 696 -19.62 38.45 -48.87
C ARG A 696 -19.22 39.27 -47.66
N ALA A 697 -20.05 40.22 -47.23
CA ALA A 697 -19.80 40.98 -46.02
C ALA A 697 -19.83 40.09 -44.77
N ASP A 698 -20.79 39.17 -44.70
CA ASP A 698 -20.95 38.23 -43.58
C ASP A 698 -19.79 37.24 -43.49
N ALA A 699 -19.36 36.66 -44.62
CA ALA A 699 -18.19 35.78 -44.68
C ALA A 699 -16.90 36.48 -44.19
N LEU A 700 -16.68 37.74 -44.59
CA LEU A 700 -15.52 38.53 -44.15
C LEU A 700 -15.57 38.88 -42.65
N LEU A 701 -16.77 39.06 -42.08
CA LEU A 701 -16.96 39.29 -40.64
C LEU A 701 -16.82 37.99 -39.84
N GLY A 702 -17.26 36.86 -40.38
CA GLY A 702 -17.08 35.52 -39.81
C GLY A 702 -15.60 35.12 -39.71
N GLU A 703 -14.83 35.35 -40.78
CA GLU A 703 -13.38 35.09 -40.79
C GLU A 703 -12.63 35.94 -39.75
N ASN A 704 -13.01 37.22 -39.60
CA ASN A 704 -12.49 38.08 -38.53
C ASN A 704 -12.81 37.54 -37.13
N THR A 705 -14.00 36.96 -36.94
CA THR A 705 -14.40 36.39 -35.65
C THR A 705 -13.53 35.19 -35.29
N HIS A 706 -13.20 34.33 -36.26
CA HIS A 706 -12.26 33.21 -36.04
C HIS A 706 -10.84 33.69 -35.68
N VAL A 707 -10.32 34.72 -36.39
CA VAL A 707 -9.02 35.31 -36.07
C VAL A 707 -9.03 35.93 -34.67
N LEU A 708 -10.10 36.65 -34.30
CA LEU A 708 -10.23 37.24 -32.96
C LEU A 708 -10.30 36.17 -31.87
N ASN A 709 -11.02 35.06 -32.09
CA ASN A 709 -11.07 33.95 -31.14
C ASN A 709 -9.70 33.27 -30.97
N LEU A 710 -8.98 33.00 -32.07
CA LEU A 710 -7.62 32.45 -31.99
C LEU A 710 -6.66 33.41 -31.29
N THR A 711 -6.82 34.72 -31.54
CA THR A 711 -6.04 35.76 -30.88
C THR A 711 -6.38 35.85 -29.40
N GLU A 712 -7.64 35.69 -29.01
CA GLU A 712 -8.07 35.65 -27.62
C GLU A 712 -7.45 34.46 -26.88
N VAL A 713 -7.37 33.29 -27.50
CA VAL A 713 -6.62 32.13 -26.96
C VAL A 713 -5.14 32.48 -26.77
N LEU A 714 -4.47 33.02 -27.80
CA LEU A 714 -3.04 33.41 -27.70
C LEU A 714 -2.80 34.56 -26.70
N LEU A 715 -3.74 35.49 -26.56
CA LEU A 715 -3.70 36.57 -25.56
C LEU A 715 -3.93 36.04 -24.15
N ASN A 716 -4.81 35.06 -23.99
CA ASN A 716 -5.07 34.38 -22.73
C ASN A 716 -3.86 33.53 -22.29
N ASP A 717 -3.03 33.05 -23.22
CA ASP A 717 -1.77 32.39 -22.90
C ASP A 717 -0.63 33.38 -22.59
N THR A 718 -0.56 34.51 -23.29
CA THR A 718 0.55 35.48 -23.16
C THR A 718 0.38 36.48 -22.01
N ARG A 719 -0.86 36.88 -21.66
CA ARG A 719 -1.12 37.81 -20.53
C ARG A 719 -0.69 37.26 -19.17
N PRO A 720 -1.00 35.99 -18.80
CA PRO A 720 -0.53 35.41 -17.55
C PRO A 720 0.99 35.40 -17.45
N GLN A 721 1.69 35.12 -18.56
CA GLN A 721 3.16 35.13 -18.59
C GLN A 721 3.73 36.52 -18.33
N PHE A 722 3.16 37.57 -18.95
CA PHE A 722 3.63 38.93 -18.70
C PHE A 722 3.38 39.37 -17.25
N SER A 723 2.17 39.12 -16.73
CA SER A 723 1.81 39.41 -15.34
C SER A 723 2.71 38.65 -14.35
N LEU A 724 3.03 37.40 -14.66
CA LEU A 724 3.95 36.57 -13.86
C LEU A 724 5.37 37.13 -13.89
N LEU A 725 5.89 37.53 -15.06
CA LEU A 725 7.24 38.11 -15.18
C LEU A 725 7.34 39.47 -14.48
N GLU A 726 6.31 40.31 -14.56
CA GLU A 726 6.24 41.58 -13.84
C GLU A 726 6.19 41.35 -12.32
N THR A 727 5.35 40.42 -11.87
CA THR A 727 5.26 40.03 -10.46
C THR A 727 6.59 39.46 -9.97
N LYS A 728 7.19 38.54 -10.72
CA LYS A 728 8.53 37.98 -10.43
C LYS A 728 9.58 39.10 -10.33
N SER A 729 9.60 40.05 -11.26
CA SER A 729 10.51 41.20 -11.21
C SER A 729 10.29 42.08 -9.98
N ARG A 730 9.04 42.32 -9.58
CA ARG A 730 8.70 43.11 -8.38
C ARG A 730 9.15 42.38 -7.11
N VAL A 731 8.79 41.10 -6.98
CA VAL A 731 9.11 40.27 -5.81
C VAL A 731 10.61 40.12 -5.65
N LEU A 732 11.36 39.87 -6.73
CA LEU A 732 12.83 39.79 -6.66
C LEU A 732 13.44 41.12 -6.23
N LYS A 733 12.93 42.26 -6.70
CA LYS A 733 13.41 43.59 -6.29
C LYS A 733 13.16 43.82 -4.80
N GLU A 734 11.96 43.48 -4.31
CA GLU A 734 11.61 43.58 -2.88
C GLU A 734 12.47 42.63 -2.02
N ALA A 735 12.67 41.40 -2.48
CA ALA A 735 13.57 40.42 -1.85
C ALA A 735 14.99 40.97 -1.74
N TYR A 736 15.55 41.52 -2.83
CA TYR A 736 16.87 42.13 -2.81
C TYR A 736 16.96 43.29 -1.82
N THR A 737 15.97 44.18 -1.78
CA THR A 737 15.96 45.29 -0.81
C THR A 737 15.81 44.83 0.63
N THR A 738 15.09 43.73 0.86
CA THR A 738 14.89 43.15 2.19
C THR A 738 16.15 42.43 2.67
N PHE A 739 16.80 41.64 1.81
CA PHE A 739 17.98 40.86 2.17
C PHE A 739 19.30 41.62 2.11
N SER A 740 19.36 42.73 1.37
CA SER A 740 20.53 43.62 1.41
C SER A 740 20.62 44.44 2.70
N ASP A 741 19.53 44.50 3.47
CA ASP A 741 19.40 45.30 4.69
C ASP A 741 19.19 44.37 5.90
N ARG A 742 20.19 44.32 6.80
CA ARG A 742 20.21 43.35 7.91
C ARG A 742 18.99 43.50 8.82
N THR A 743 18.56 44.72 9.14
CA THR A 743 17.44 44.95 10.08
C THR A 743 16.11 44.55 9.45
N LYS A 744 15.94 44.78 8.14
CA LYS A 744 14.76 44.33 7.39
C LYS A 744 14.70 42.83 7.29
N ARG A 745 15.83 42.15 7.05
CA ARG A 745 15.90 40.69 7.10
C ARG A 745 15.53 40.15 8.48
N GLU A 746 16.14 40.67 9.54
CA GLU A 746 15.81 40.26 10.92
C GLU A 746 14.32 40.46 11.23
N THR A 747 13.73 41.56 10.76
CA THR A 747 12.29 41.83 10.88
C THR A 747 11.43 40.86 10.05
N HIS A 748 11.89 40.51 8.85
CA HIS A 748 11.23 39.55 7.97
C HIS A 748 11.21 38.14 8.55
N ASP A 749 12.33 37.71 9.15
CA ASP A 749 12.54 36.36 9.66
C ASP A 749 11.91 36.13 11.04
N LYS A 750 11.49 37.20 11.74
CA LYS A 750 10.76 37.08 13.00
C LYS A 750 9.51 36.22 12.81
N PRO A 751 9.26 35.28 13.75
CA PRO A 751 8.03 34.51 13.74
C PRO A 751 6.87 35.49 13.85
N CYS A 752 5.90 35.24 13.01
CA CYS A 752 4.72 36.05 12.94
C CYS A 752 3.80 35.65 14.14
N GLU A 753 3.17 36.61 14.81
CA GLU A 753 2.19 36.37 15.87
C GLU A 753 0.78 36.29 15.26
N LYS A 754 0.15 35.10 15.35
CA LYS A 754 -1.19 34.88 14.80
C LYS A 754 -2.21 35.75 15.55
N ILE A 755 -2.86 36.65 14.83
CA ILE A 755 -3.89 37.56 15.35
C ILE A 755 -5.16 37.45 14.49
N PHE A 756 -6.34 37.48 15.09
CA PHE A 756 -7.62 37.45 14.37
C PHE A 756 -7.74 36.36 13.29
N GLY A 757 -7.66 35.08 13.68
CA GLY A 757 -7.91 33.97 12.76
C GLY A 757 -6.82 33.79 11.71
N ALA A 758 -6.91 34.47 10.57
CA ALA A 758 -6.04 34.31 9.40
C ALA A 758 -5.00 35.44 9.22
N CYS A 759 -4.97 36.42 10.12
CA CYS A 759 -4.00 37.50 10.04
C CYS A 759 -2.76 37.19 10.88
N CYS A 760 -1.64 37.77 10.47
CA CYS A 760 -0.43 37.71 11.23
C CYS A 760 0.17 39.10 11.47
N ALA A 761 0.53 39.37 12.72
CA ALA A 761 1.25 40.56 13.12
C ALA A 761 2.75 40.26 13.20
N LYS A 762 3.57 41.11 12.61
CA LYS A 762 5.01 41.19 12.86
C LYS A 762 5.34 42.52 13.48
N GLU A 763 6.19 42.54 14.50
CA GLU A 763 6.72 43.79 15.03
C GLU A 763 7.65 44.45 14.00
N THR A 764 7.32 45.66 13.61
CA THR A 764 8.15 46.54 12.77
C THR A 764 9.30 47.13 13.59
N GLU A 765 10.31 47.66 12.89
CA GLU A 765 11.45 48.35 13.50
C GLU A 765 11.04 49.53 14.41
N ASN A 766 9.88 50.14 14.15
CA ASN A 766 9.35 51.27 14.94
C ASN A 766 8.52 50.84 16.17
N GLY A 767 8.49 49.55 16.50
CA GLY A 767 7.66 49.00 17.59
C GLY A 767 6.15 48.91 17.28
N GLY A 768 5.72 49.27 16.07
CA GLY A 768 4.37 49.02 15.58
C GLY A 768 4.20 47.56 15.12
N LYS A 769 2.95 47.08 14.98
CA LYS A 769 2.66 45.76 14.38
C LYS A 769 2.24 45.93 12.92
N ASP A 770 2.98 45.34 11.98
CA ASP A 770 2.56 45.18 10.60
C ASP A 770 1.65 43.95 10.51
N ILE A 771 0.39 44.17 10.18
CA ILE A 771 -0.63 43.13 10.12
C ILE A 771 -0.83 42.75 8.67
N LYS A 772 -0.42 41.53 8.32
CA LYS A 772 -0.71 40.94 7.01
C LYS A 772 -1.78 39.89 7.16
N CYS A 773 -2.87 40.05 6.42
CA CYS A 773 -3.92 39.05 6.31
C CYS A 773 -3.75 38.38 4.95
N GLY A 774 -3.37 37.10 4.94
CA GLY A 774 -3.31 36.30 3.72
C GLY A 774 -4.70 35.83 3.35
N GLY A 775 -5.12 36.10 2.10
CA GLY A 775 -6.38 35.62 1.55
C GLY A 775 -6.14 34.34 0.74
N ASP A 776 -6.02 33.21 1.40
CA ASP A 776 -6.23 31.89 0.78
C ASP A 776 -7.00 31.02 1.78
N PHE A 777 -8.31 30.96 1.55
CA PHE A 777 -9.23 30.01 2.17
C PHE A 777 -9.51 28.90 1.16
N ASP A 778 -8.59 27.96 1.01
CA ASP A 778 -8.91 26.73 0.25
C ASP A 778 -9.85 25.78 1.02
N ASN A 779 -10.33 26.17 2.21
CA ASN A 779 -11.29 25.42 3.04
C ASN A 779 -12.36 26.32 3.74
N ALA A 780 -12.85 27.38 3.10
CA ALA A 780 -14.08 28.09 3.53
C ALA A 780 -15.21 27.94 2.52
#